data_AF-F0YXM1-F1
#
_entry.id   AF-F0YXM1-F1
#
_cell.length_a   1.000
_cell.length_b   1.000
_cell.length_c   1.000
_cell.angle_alpha   90.00
_cell.angle_beta   90.00
_cell.angle_gamma   90.00
#
_symmetry.space_group_name_H-M   'P 1'
#
loop_
_entity.id
_entity.type
_entity.pdbx_description
1 polymer ?
#
loop_
_entity_poly.entity_id
_entity_poly.type
_entity_poly.pdbx_seq_one_letter_code
_entity_poly.pdbx_strand_id
1 'polypeptide(L)'
;MRKQRKTLLCILSLCICLLAGMLVSFDAHAEEYDGKPVTGMDEEGNIYEIEPEVGLVEEDISTFADSNEKIVNFNTKGNATTDYNEVGTGDGGYTNGAYGADAAYLGESGGKVKFMLSGVIGQVDKGSVQVINKSSAKSVSYYTVSGGWLVHKVTTNLNSSNYASSIRCGRAPSYLSEGGQYYSYDGHYFYTTDKYSAMLNDYRNNSRGSSVNPGSPYYNYFQYLPMRSASAYSPASMDSMIASETRAESKMRGIGTSLMSNQNTYGVNGLLAAGVAANESAWGNSNLALTKNNLFGLNAVDSNPNDAYSYSDINSCIKDFTETYMSKGYLNPKDWRYFGGFLGDKASGIGVKYASDPYWGEKAAAAAWFLDEAGGNQDQNVYTIAIKDTLASSHQNVAVRADSNAGSTVLYSTGTQSNTALLILDNTSQNGFYKVISDGVLNSSRTGLNTASGKYDFSSMYGYVAADSIVIVNKGTNLAGVDRFTDMDESAWFYEYVKFVYDRGIMTGMDTFKFGPGEDLSRAQFATILYRMAGSPSVSYSNVFPDVQDGYFFTSPVLWAYSNQVITGYENGTFGPGDLITREQMAVLMYRYAEYCGLNTQDSSNLNSFPDAGKVSGFSKEAMSWAVGAGLIQGDQGALNPQGNASRAHCATIITRFMQKYGL
;
A
#
# COMPACT_ATOMS: atom_id res chain seq x y z
N MET A 1 -68.94 63.21 -22.23
CA MET A 1 -70.13 62.62 -21.57
C MET A 1 -69.64 61.64 -20.51
N ARG A 2 -70.13 61.80 -19.27
CA ARG A 2 -70.03 60.89 -18.10
C ARG A 2 -68.61 60.38 -17.74
N LYS A 3 -67.87 60.93 -16.75
CA LYS A 3 -68.18 61.06 -15.29
C LYS A 3 -68.83 59.74 -14.80
N GLN A 4 -68.37 59.04 -13.77
CA GLN A 4 -67.82 59.50 -12.50
C GLN A 4 -67.65 58.25 -11.59
N ARG A 5 -66.55 58.08 -10.84
CA ARG A 5 -66.43 58.17 -9.36
C ARG A 5 -65.59 56.97 -8.91
N LYS A 6 -64.74 56.98 -7.89
CA LYS A 6 -64.19 57.96 -6.93
C LYS A 6 -63.08 57.14 -6.23
N THR A 7 -61.82 57.58 -6.20
CA THR A 7 -61.24 58.50 -5.19
C THR A 7 -61.27 57.95 -3.77
N LEU A 8 -60.08 57.78 -3.17
CA LEU A 8 -59.62 58.08 -1.80
C LEU A 8 -58.66 56.97 -1.33
N LEU A 9 -57.51 57.21 -0.70
CA LEU A 9 -56.79 58.40 -0.20
C LEU A 9 -55.39 57.82 0.15
N CYS A 10 -54.28 58.44 -0.27
CA CYS A 10 -53.37 59.23 0.60
C CYS A 10 -52.66 58.42 1.69
N ILE A 11 -51.37 58.55 1.97
CA ILE A 11 -50.37 59.65 1.93
C ILE A 11 -49.09 58.94 2.42
N LEU A 12 -47.84 59.26 2.12
CA LEU A 12 -47.16 60.25 1.31
C LEU A 12 -45.65 60.03 1.60
N SER A 13 -44.83 60.24 0.58
CA SER A 13 -43.50 60.81 0.68
C SER A 13 -42.30 60.00 1.18
N LEU A 14 -41.23 60.31 0.44
CA LEU A 14 -39.82 60.32 0.77
C LEU A 14 -39.00 59.06 0.44
N CYS A 15 -38.04 59.32 -0.46
CA CYS A 15 -36.66 58.85 -0.39
C CYS A 15 -36.25 57.61 -1.21
N ILE A 16 -35.53 57.92 -2.30
CA ILE A 16 -34.17 57.45 -2.61
C ILE A 16 -34.02 56.71 -3.96
N CYS A 17 -33.20 57.34 -4.79
CA CYS A 17 -32.50 56.83 -5.96
C CYS A 17 -31.77 55.50 -5.67
N LEU A 18 -31.43 54.77 -6.75
CA LEU A 18 -30.54 53.59 -6.80
C LEU A 18 -31.18 52.26 -6.37
N LEU A 19 -31.64 51.50 -7.36
CA LEU A 19 -31.63 50.04 -7.32
C LEU A 19 -31.22 49.51 -8.70
N ALA A 20 -29.95 49.73 -9.00
CA ALA A 20 -29.13 48.75 -9.69
C ALA A 20 -28.41 47.95 -8.59
N GLY A 21 -28.54 46.63 -8.57
CA GLY A 21 -27.78 45.78 -7.64
C GLY A 21 -28.48 44.50 -7.23
N MET A 22 -28.06 43.39 -7.85
CA MET A 22 -27.47 42.22 -7.17
C MET A 22 -27.40 41.04 -8.15
N LEU A 23 -26.59 41.21 -9.20
CA LEU A 23 -25.79 40.10 -9.72
C LEU A 23 -24.65 39.98 -8.73
N VAL A 24 -24.56 38.86 -8.01
CA VAL A 24 -23.36 38.53 -7.24
C VAL A 24 -22.32 38.13 -8.28
N SER A 25 -21.61 39.11 -8.84
CA SER A 25 -20.33 38.86 -9.49
C SER A 25 -19.37 38.45 -8.38
N PHE A 26 -18.98 37.18 -8.37
CA PHE A 26 -17.72 36.81 -7.75
C PHE A 26 -16.63 37.56 -8.53
N ASP A 27 -16.22 38.73 -8.04
CA ASP A 27 -14.91 39.31 -8.38
C ASP A 27 -13.86 38.42 -7.70
N ALA A 28 -13.62 37.26 -8.31
CA ALA A 28 -12.34 36.61 -8.18
C ALA A 28 -11.36 37.54 -8.89
N HIS A 29 -10.60 38.31 -8.10
CA HIS A 29 -9.35 38.87 -8.59
C HIS A 29 -8.50 37.68 -9.05
N ALA A 30 -8.60 37.36 -10.34
CA ALA A 30 -7.64 36.53 -11.04
C ALA A 30 -6.35 37.35 -11.06
N GLU A 31 -5.57 37.21 -9.99
CA GLU A 31 -4.17 37.61 -10.03
C GLU A 31 -3.54 36.92 -11.24
N GLU A 32 -2.78 37.72 -11.99
CA GLU A 32 -2.14 37.34 -13.23
C GLU A 32 -1.28 36.09 -13.00
N TYR A 33 -1.64 35.02 -13.73
CA TYR A 33 -1.04 33.69 -13.68
C TYR A 33 0.44 33.74 -14.10
N ASP A 34 1.36 33.41 -13.18
CA ASP A 34 2.81 33.28 -13.43
C ASP A 34 3.25 31.79 -13.45
N GLY A 35 2.33 30.89 -13.75
CA GLY A 35 2.43 29.49 -13.33
C GLY A 35 3.39 28.63 -14.14
N LYS A 36 4.45 28.13 -13.50
CA LYS A 36 5.28 27.01 -14.00
C LYS A 36 4.43 25.74 -14.22
N PRO A 37 4.77 24.88 -15.19
CA PRO A 37 4.03 23.65 -15.43
C PRO A 37 4.03 22.72 -14.21
N VAL A 38 2.93 21.99 -14.03
CA VAL A 38 2.88 20.83 -13.12
C VAL A 38 3.38 19.59 -13.85
N THR A 39 3.64 18.49 -13.15
CA THR A 39 4.20 17.26 -13.72
C THR A 39 3.23 16.08 -13.63
N GLY A 40 3.03 15.43 -14.76
CA GLY A 40 2.34 14.14 -14.85
C GLY A 40 3.32 12.96 -14.80
N MET A 41 2.79 11.79 -14.50
CA MET A 41 3.47 10.50 -14.66
C MET A 41 2.55 9.52 -15.38
N ASP A 42 3.01 8.81 -16.40
CA ASP A 42 2.25 7.72 -17.03
C ASP A 42 2.50 6.36 -16.36
N GLU A 43 1.79 5.32 -16.80
CA GLU A 43 1.91 3.96 -16.21
C GLU A 43 3.26 3.30 -16.49
N GLU A 44 4.06 3.88 -17.39
CA GLU A 44 5.42 3.49 -17.72
C GLU A 44 6.47 4.31 -16.95
N GLY A 45 6.04 5.23 -16.08
CA GLY A 45 6.93 6.03 -15.24
C GLY A 45 7.55 7.23 -15.93
N ASN A 46 7.15 7.56 -17.17
CA ASN A 46 7.63 8.76 -17.84
C ASN A 46 7.02 9.99 -17.17
N ILE A 47 7.86 11.00 -16.95
CA ILE A 47 7.47 12.27 -16.33
C ILE A 47 7.43 13.35 -17.40
N TYR A 48 6.36 14.13 -17.42
CA TYR A 48 6.13 15.19 -18.41
C TYR A 48 5.47 16.41 -17.78
N GLU A 49 5.67 17.56 -18.40
CA GLU A 49 5.04 18.81 -18.01
C GLU A 49 3.59 18.90 -18.49
N ILE A 50 2.73 19.48 -17.66
CA ILE A 50 1.32 19.74 -17.88
C ILE A 50 1.09 21.21 -17.57
N GLU A 51 0.50 21.93 -18.50
CA GLU A 51 0.09 23.32 -18.27
C GLU A 51 -1.13 23.35 -17.34
N PRO A 52 -1.02 23.99 -16.16
CA PRO A 52 -2.12 24.05 -15.21
C PRO A 52 -3.17 25.07 -15.65
N GLU A 53 -4.43 24.68 -15.54
CA GLU A 53 -5.59 25.53 -15.79
C GLU A 53 -6.44 25.65 -14.52
N VAL A 54 -7.14 26.78 -14.36
CA VAL A 54 -8.15 26.95 -13.30
C VAL A 54 -9.29 25.96 -13.52
N GLY A 55 -9.52 25.08 -12.54
CA GLY A 55 -10.45 23.95 -12.64
C GLY A 55 -11.81 24.19 -11.98
N LEU A 56 -12.37 25.41 -12.02
CA LEU A 56 -13.70 25.68 -11.45
C LEU A 56 -14.79 24.90 -12.20
N VAL A 57 -15.65 24.20 -11.46
CA VAL A 57 -16.73 23.40 -12.05
C VAL A 57 -18.05 24.16 -11.98
N GLU A 58 -18.76 24.26 -13.11
CA GLU A 58 -20.11 24.83 -13.13
C GLU A 58 -21.14 23.80 -12.66
N GLU A 59 -22.05 24.20 -11.77
CA GLU A 59 -23.18 23.36 -11.33
C GLU A 59 -24.51 23.94 -11.82
N ASP A 60 -25.31 23.15 -12.54
CA ASP A 60 -26.63 23.56 -13.04
C ASP A 60 -27.71 23.54 -11.94
N ILE A 61 -28.74 24.40 -12.07
CA ILE A 61 -29.88 24.47 -11.13
C ILE A 61 -30.66 23.13 -11.02
N SER A 62 -30.49 22.20 -11.96
CA SER A 62 -31.11 20.87 -11.94
C SER A 62 -30.35 19.82 -11.11
N THR A 63 -29.12 20.09 -10.64
CA THR A 63 -28.33 19.18 -9.78
C THR A 63 -28.56 19.40 -8.27
N PHE A 64 -29.52 20.26 -7.89
CA PHE A 64 -29.88 20.57 -6.49
C PHE A 64 -30.62 19.45 -5.72
N ALA A 65 -30.66 18.22 -6.23
CA ALA A 65 -30.88 17.09 -5.34
C ALA A 65 -29.62 16.97 -4.48
N ASP A 66 -29.64 17.57 -3.27
CA ASP A 66 -28.53 17.60 -2.31
C ASP A 66 -27.93 16.21 -2.17
N SER A 67 -26.88 15.94 -2.96
CA SER A 67 -26.26 14.64 -2.97
C SER A 67 -25.32 14.61 -1.78
N ASN A 68 -25.39 13.54 -1.00
CA ASN A 68 -24.46 13.34 0.11
C ASN A 68 -23.01 13.09 -0.39
N GLU A 69 -22.80 13.01 -1.70
CA GLU A 69 -21.54 12.76 -2.39
C GLU A 69 -20.94 14.06 -2.92
N LYS A 70 -20.16 14.74 -2.08
CA LYS A 70 -19.50 16.00 -2.42
C LYS A 70 -17.98 15.85 -2.50
N ILE A 71 -17.36 16.69 -3.32
CA ILE A 71 -15.91 16.80 -3.53
C ILE A 71 -15.48 18.20 -3.13
N VAL A 72 -14.30 18.30 -2.52
CA VAL A 72 -13.59 19.57 -2.32
C VAL A 72 -12.55 19.71 -3.43
N ASN A 73 -12.70 20.73 -4.25
CA ASN A 73 -11.81 21.06 -5.36
C ASN A 73 -10.84 22.16 -4.93
N PHE A 74 -9.55 21.83 -4.86
CA PHE A 74 -8.50 22.83 -4.59
C PHE A 74 -8.03 23.56 -5.85
N ASN A 75 -8.38 23.07 -7.06
CA ASN A 75 -8.03 23.74 -8.31
C ASN A 75 -8.98 24.93 -8.59
N THR A 76 -8.97 25.91 -7.69
CA THR A 76 -9.67 27.20 -7.89
C THR A 76 -8.74 28.28 -8.43
N LYS A 77 -7.43 28.04 -8.39
CA LYS A 77 -6.36 29.00 -8.74
C LYS A 77 -5.24 28.35 -9.56
N GLY A 78 -5.55 27.28 -10.31
CA GLY A 78 -4.54 26.54 -11.09
C GLY A 78 -3.50 25.90 -10.19
N ASN A 79 -2.22 26.18 -10.44
CA ASN A 79 -1.07 25.63 -9.69
C ASN A 79 -0.70 26.41 -8.42
N ALA A 80 -1.48 27.39 -7.99
CA ALA A 80 -1.22 28.07 -6.72
C ALA A 80 -1.38 27.11 -5.53
N THR A 81 -0.64 27.35 -4.45
CA THR A 81 -0.79 26.57 -3.22
C THR A 81 -1.96 27.09 -2.37
N THR A 82 -2.53 26.19 -1.59
CA THR A 82 -3.55 26.48 -0.58
C THR A 82 -3.15 25.86 0.75
N ASP A 83 -3.10 26.69 1.78
CA ASP A 83 -2.80 26.27 3.15
C ASP A 83 -4.03 25.67 3.85
N TYR A 84 -3.79 24.74 4.76
CA TYR A 84 -4.79 24.13 5.63
C TYR A 84 -4.18 23.80 6.99
N ASN A 85 -5.03 23.49 7.97
CA ASN A 85 -4.59 22.92 9.25
C ASN A 85 -5.08 21.47 9.36
N GLU A 86 -4.21 20.56 9.79
CA GLU A 86 -4.59 19.18 10.12
C GLU A 86 -5.48 19.18 11.38
N VAL A 87 -6.55 18.38 11.37
CA VAL A 87 -7.62 18.47 12.39
C VAL A 87 -7.23 17.82 13.72
N GLY A 88 -6.39 16.78 13.71
CA GLY A 88 -5.98 16.05 14.91
C GLY A 88 -4.81 16.68 15.66
N THR A 89 -3.79 17.18 14.96
CA THR A 89 -2.57 17.74 15.52
C THR A 89 -2.57 19.27 15.55
N GLY A 90 -3.36 19.91 14.68
CA GLY A 90 -3.32 21.36 14.48
C GLY A 90 -2.12 21.84 13.65
N ASP A 91 -1.31 20.93 13.10
CA ASP A 91 -0.16 21.29 12.29
C ASP A 91 -0.61 21.96 10.98
N GLY A 92 0.08 23.02 10.59
CA GLY A 92 -0.13 23.67 9.30
C GLY A 92 0.43 22.81 8.15
N GLY A 93 -0.35 22.70 7.07
CA GLY A 93 0.01 22.02 5.83
C GLY A 93 -0.39 22.85 4.61
N TYR A 94 0.02 22.40 3.42
CA TYR A 94 -0.26 23.06 2.15
C TYR A 94 -0.33 22.06 1.01
N THR A 95 -1.09 22.39 -0.03
CA THR A 95 -1.20 21.60 -1.26
C THR A 95 -1.31 22.49 -2.49
N ASN A 96 -0.82 22.00 -3.62
CA ASN A 96 -1.01 22.63 -4.93
C ASN A 96 -2.44 22.42 -5.43
N GLY A 97 -3.08 23.45 -5.96
CA GLY A 97 -4.46 23.38 -6.45
C GLY A 97 -4.67 22.35 -7.57
N ALA A 98 -3.80 22.33 -8.57
CA ALA A 98 -3.92 21.43 -9.70
C ALA A 98 -3.71 19.96 -9.27
N TYR A 99 -2.67 19.65 -8.49
CA TYR A 99 -2.50 18.27 -8.02
C TYR A 99 -3.56 17.84 -6.98
N GLY A 100 -4.07 18.78 -6.18
CA GLY A 100 -5.11 18.56 -5.18
C GLY A 100 -6.54 18.76 -5.70
N ALA A 101 -6.75 18.65 -7.01
CA ALA A 101 -8.02 19.01 -7.66
C ALA A 101 -9.24 18.25 -7.09
N ASP A 102 -9.06 17.10 -6.47
CA ASP A 102 -10.14 16.36 -5.82
C ASP A 102 -9.77 15.85 -4.43
N ALA A 103 -10.63 16.17 -3.46
CA ALA A 103 -10.54 15.71 -2.08
C ALA A 103 -11.93 15.32 -1.54
N ALA A 104 -12.00 14.40 -0.58
CA ALA A 104 -13.26 14.00 0.03
C ALA A 104 -13.85 15.12 0.90
N TYR A 105 -15.14 15.44 0.74
CA TYR A 105 -15.84 16.40 1.59
C TYR A 105 -16.36 15.77 2.88
N LEU A 106 -15.85 16.23 4.02
CA LEU A 106 -16.18 15.70 5.35
C LEU A 106 -17.08 16.62 6.19
N GLY A 107 -17.38 17.82 5.71
CA GLY A 107 -18.29 18.76 6.36
C GLY A 107 -17.80 20.20 6.31
N GLU A 108 -18.58 21.11 6.86
CA GLU A 108 -18.24 22.53 6.94
C GLU A 108 -18.66 23.08 8.30
N SER A 109 -17.82 23.90 8.92
CA SER A 109 -18.15 24.62 10.16
C SER A 109 -17.27 25.85 10.30
N GLY A 110 -17.83 26.96 10.83
CA GLY A 110 -17.06 28.17 11.13
C GLY A 110 -16.35 28.81 9.93
N GLY A 111 -16.90 28.69 8.72
CA GLY A 111 -16.28 29.19 7.49
C GLY A 111 -15.14 28.32 6.94
N LYS A 112 -14.89 27.16 7.54
CA LYS A 112 -13.89 26.18 7.10
C LYS A 112 -14.55 24.93 6.53
N VAL A 113 -13.98 24.38 5.47
CA VAL A 113 -14.33 23.08 4.90
C VAL A 113 -13.40 22.02 5.45
N LYS A 114 -13.95 20.94 6.01
CA LYS A 114 -13.21 19.75 6.44
C LYS A 114 -13.10 18.78 5.26
N PHE A 115 -11.90 18.29 4.99
CA PHE A 115 -11.63 17.43 3.83
C PHE A 115 -10.69 16.27 4.19
N MET A 116 -10.60 15.28 3.30
CA MET A 116 -9.46 14.34 3.24
C MET A 116 -8.80 14.39 1.87
N LEU A 117 -7.48 14.59 1.84
CA LEU A 117 -6.65 14.61 0.64
C LEU A 117 -5.35 13.86 0.92
N SER A 118 -5.03 12.80 0.17
CA SER A 118 -3.78 12.05 0.31
C SER A 118 -3.40 11.76 1.78
N GLY A 119 -4.32 11.11 2.49
CA GLY A 119 -4.19 10.69 3.89
C GLY A 119 -4.50 11.76 4.92
N VAL A 120 -4.30 13.04 4.62
CA VAL A 120 -4.49 14.11 5.61
C VAL A 120 -5.95 14.49 5.78
N ILE A 121 -6.41 14.61 7.03
CA ILE A 121 -7.72 15.20 7.35
C ILE A 121 -7.50 16.65 7.74
N GLY A 122 -7.81 17.57 6.82
CA GLY A 122 -7.56 18.99 7.01
C GLY A 122 -8.82 19.83 7.16
N GLN A 123 -8.62 21.07 7.57
CA GLN A 123 -9.58 22.17 7.46
C GLN A 123 -8.98 23.34 6.68
N VAL A 124 -9.72 23.84 5.70
CA VAL A 124 -9.32 24.92 4.80
C VAL A 124 -10.37 26.02 4.76
N ASP A 125 -9.96 27.27 4.49
CA ASP A 125 -10.91 28.36 4.26
C ASP A 125 -11.84 28.06 3.10
N LYS A 126 -13.15 28.19 3.33
CA LYS A 126 -14.17 27.95 2.31
C LYS A 126 -13.94 28.80 1.05
N GLY A 127 -13.45 30.04 1.21
CA GLY A 127 -13.16 30.92 0.08
C GLY A 127 -11.95 30.51 -0.77
N SER A 128 -11.14 29.55 -0.31
CA SER A 128 -9.95 29.07 -0.99
C SER A 128 -10.17 27.78 -1.79
N VAL A 129 -11.35 27.18 -1.69
CA VAL A 129 -11.71 25.92 -2.35
C VAL A 129 -13.13 25.99 -2.90
N GLN A 130 -13.47 25.08 -3.80
CA GLN A 130 -14.83 24.91 -4.29
C GLN A 130 -15.39 23.58 -3.77
N VAL A 131 -16.59 23.58 -3.20
CA VAL A 131 -17.30 22.33 -2.85
C VAL A 131 -18.36 22.10 -3.91
N ILE A 132 -18.35 20.92 -4.53
CA ILE A 132 -19.27 20.55 -5.62
C ILE A 132 -19.89 19.17 -5.36
N ASN A 133 -21.00 18.89 -6.04
CA ASN A 133 -21.50 17.52 -6.14
C ASN A 133 -20.56 16.68 -7.00
N LYS A 134 -20.33 15.42 -6.61
CA LYS A 134 -19.53 14.47 -7.38
C LYS A 134 -20.05 14.28 -8.81
N SER A 135 -21.37 14.34 -9.00
CA SER A 135 -22.02 14.20 -10.30
C SER A 135 -21.73 15.34 -11.27
N SER A 136 -21.28 16.49 -10.78
CA SER A 136 -20.86 17.64 -11.58
C SER A 136 -19.42 17.47 -12.13
N ALA A 137 -18.61 16.59 -11.54
CA ALA A 137 -17.25 16.32 -11.99
C ALA A 137 -17.21 15.31 -13.15
N LYS A 138 -16.41 15.59 -14.18
CA LYS A 138 -16.16 14.64 -15.30
C LYS A 138 -15.12 13.58 -14.95
N SER A 139 -14.24 13.86 -13.99
CA SER A 139 -13.28 12.91 -13.45
C SER A 139 -13.14 13.09 -11.94
N VAL A 140 -12.84 11.99 -11.26
CA VAL A 140 -12.50 11.91 -9.84
C VAL A 140 -11.35 10.92 -9.75
N SER A 141 -10.34 11.20 -8.93
CA SER A 141 -9.19 10.31 -8.79
C SER A 141 -9.63 8.95 -8.26
N TYR A 142 -9.03 7.89 -8.78
CA TYR A 142 -9.38 6.51 -8.41
C TYR A 142 -8.19 5.57 -8.60
N TYR A 143 -8.21 4.45 -7.90
CA TYR A 143 -7.27 3.36 -8.06
C TYR A 143 -7.84 2.27 -8.96
N THR A 144 -7.01 1.67 -9.80
CA THR A 144 -7.35 0.50 -10.62
C THR A 144 -6.28 -0.56 -10.52
N VAL A 145 -6.64 -1.81 -10.81
CA VAL A 145 -5.64 -2.86 -11.04
C VAL A 145 -5.38 -2.97 -12.55
N SER A 146 -4.12 -2.87 -12.97
CA SER A 146 -3.66 -2.95 -14.36
C SER A 146 -2.40 -3.81 -14.43
N GLY A 147 -2.47 -4.97 -15.09
CA GLY A 147 -1.34 -5.90 -15.22
C GLY A 147 -0.81 -6.38 -13.86
N GLY A 148 -1.69 -6.59 -12.88
CA GLY A 148 -1.31 -6.95 -11.50
C GLY A 148 -0.69 -5.82 -10.67
N TRP A 149 -0.65 -4.58 -11.18
CA TRP A 149 -0.26 -3.39 -10.43
C TRP A 149 -1.47 -2.64 -9.90
N LEU A 150 -1.37 -2.12 -8.69
CA LEU A 150 -2.27 -1.07 -8.22
C LEU A 150 -1.81 0.24 -8.86
N VAL A 151 -2.70 0.92 -9.56
CA VAL A 151 -2.41 2.16 -10.30
C VAL A 151 -3.34 3.26 -9.83
N HIS A 152 -2.80 4.41 -9.42
CA HIS A 152 -3.56 5.59 -9.08
C HIS A 152 -3.75 6.50 -10.29
N LYS A 153 -5.00 6.67 -10.72
CA LYS A 153 -5.42 7.61 -11.76
C LYS A 153 -5.76 8.94 -11.11
N VAL A 154 -4.91 9.94 -11.30
CA VAL A 154 -5.02 11.26 -10.65
C VAL A 154 -5.59 12.28 -11.63
N THR A 155 -6.66 12.96 -11.24
CA THR A 155 -7.16 14.12 -11.97
C THR A 155 -6.50 15.40 -11.48
N THR A 156 -6.23 16.33 -12.39
CA THR A 156 -5.79 17.70 -12.05
C THR A 156 -6.82 18.77 -12.40
N ASN A 157 -7.91 18.38 -13.06
CA ASN A 157 -9.00 19.27 -13.41
C ASN A 157 -10.29 18.46 -13.54
N LEU A 158 -11.24 18.73 -12.65
CA LEU A 158 -12.52 18.03 -12.57
C LEU A 158 -13.40 18.22 -13.83
N ASN A 159 -13.10 19.21 -14.68
CA ASN A 159 -13.78 19.41 -15.97
C ASN A 159 -13.19 18.56 -17.12
N SER A 160 -12.07 17.88 -16.87
CA SER A 160 -11.43 16.97 -17.81
C SER A 160 -11.90 15.53 -17.59
N SER A 161 -12.05 14.76 -18.66
CA SER A 161 -12.22 13.30 -18.59
C SER A 161 -10.90 12.53 -18.52
N ASN A 162 -9.77 13.23 -18.67
CA ASN A 162 -8.44 12.64 -18.69
C ASN A 162 -7.79 12.72 -17.30
N TYR A 163 -6.91 11.76 -17.03
CA TYR A 163 -6.13 11.68 -15.81
C TYR A 163 -4.70 12.11 -16.10
N ALA A 164 -4.25 13.14 -15.37
CA ALA A 164 -2.94 13.75 -15.52
C ALA A 164 -1.80 12.86 -15.01
N SER A 165 -2.09 11.92 -14.12
CA SER A 165 -1.14 10.89 -13.74
C SER A 165 -1.79 9.52 -13.64
N SER A 166 -1.00 8.48 -13.93
CA SER A 166 -1.32 7.07 -13.77
C SER A 166 -0.15 6.39 -13.06
N ILE A 167 -0.14 6.45 -11.73
CA ILE A 167 1.03 6.15 -10.91
C ILE A 167 0.99 4.68 -10.47
N ARG A 168 2.06 3.90 -10.67
CA ARG A 168 2.15 2.55 -10.11
C ARG A 168 2.42 2.61 -8.60
N CYS A 169 1.42 2.25 -7.80
CA CYS A 169 1.45 2.29 -6.34
C CYS A 169 1.84 0.94 -5.71
N GLY A 170 2.55 0.08 -6.45
CA GLY A 170 2.95 -1.25 -6.02
C GLY A 170 2.07 -2.37 -6.54
N ARG A 171 2.42 -3.62 -6.19
CA ARG A 171 1.65 -4.81 -6.63
C ARG A 171 0.25 -4.78 -6.01
N ALA A 172 -0.75 -5.11 -6.82
CA ALA A 172 -2.13 -5.14 -6.37
C ALA A 172 -2.34 -6.27 -5.33
N PRO A 173 -2.95 -5.97 -4.18
CA PRO A 173 -3.34 -7.00 -3.23
C PRO A 173 -4.48 -7.87 -3.79
N SER A 174 -4.55 -9.13 -3.38
CA SER A 174 -5.49 -10.13 -3.92
C SER A 174 -6.98 -9.79 -3.76
N TYR A 175 -7.32 -8.88 -2.85
CA TYR A 175 -8.69 -8.41 -2.65
C TYR A 175 -9.13 -7.33 -3.66
N LEU A 176 -8.22 -6.83 -4.50
CA LEU A 176 -8.56 -5.93 -5.62
C LEU A 176 -8.49 -6.72 -6.94
N SER A 177 -9.57 -6.67 -7.71
CA SER A 177 -9.67 -7.35 -9.00
C SER A 177 -9.06 -6.53 -10.15
N GLU A 178 -8.41 -7.22 -11.09
CA GLU A 178 -7.93 -6.68 -12.38
C GLU A 178 -9.03 -5.87 -13.08
N GLY A 179 -8.72 -4.66 -13.54
CA GLY A 179 -9.66 -3.73 -14.17
C GLY A 179 -10.72 -3.13 -13.23
N GLY A 180 -10.74 -3.50 -11.95
CA GLY A 180 -11.66 -2.92 -10.96
C GLY A 180 -11.29 -1.48 -10.63
N GLN A 181 -12.29 -0.62 -10.44
CA GLN A 181 -12.10 0.78 -10.05
C GLN A 181 -12.50 1.01 -8.59
N TYR A 182 -11.65 1.72 -7.84
CA TYR A 182 -11.83 1.94 -6.42
C TYR A 182 -11.51 3.39 -6.01
N TYR A 183 -12.30 3.96 -5.11
CA TYR A 183 -12.01 5.23 -4.48
C TYR A 183 -11.23 5.03 -3.18
N SER A 184 -10.26 5.92 -2.94
CA SER A 184 -9.52 6.02 -1.68
C SER A 184 -8.83 7.38 -1.62
N TYR A 185 -9.08 8.17 -0.58
CA TYR A 185 -8.34 9.43 -0.34
C TYR A 185 -7.22 9.27 0.69
N ASP A 186 -7.04 8.06 1.24
CA ASP A 186 -5.91 7.71 2.12
C ASP A 186 -4.90 6.75 1.47
N GLY A 187 -5.21 6.18 0.30
CA GLY A 187 -4.35 5.22 -0.40
C GLY A 187 -4.22 3.86 0.31
N HIS A 188 -4.98 3.64 1.38
CA HIS A 188 -4.86 2.47 2.26
C HIS A 188 -6.11 1.61 2.27
N TYR A 189 -7.28 2.23 2.22
CA TYR A 189 -8.57 1.57 2.25
C TYR A 189 -9.37 1.90 0.99
N PHE A 190 -9.84 0.86 0.30
CA PHE A 190 -10.42 0.99 -1.03
C PHE A 190 -11.92 0.75 -1.00
N TYR A 191 -12.67 1.56 -1.73
CA TYR A 191 -14.14 1.48 -1.82
C TYR A 191 -14.54 1.28 -3.28
N THR A 192 -15.42 0.32 -3.55
CA THR A 192 -15.99 0.14 -4.89
C THR A 192 -16.77 1.38 -5.33
N THR A 193 -16.98 1.54 -6.64
CA THR A 193 -17.55 2.78 -7.21
C THR A 193 -18.95 3.10 -6.71
N ASP A 194 -19.74 2.10 -6.31
CA ASP A 194 -21.07 2.22 -5.70
C ASP A 194 -21.05 2.65 -4.22
N LYS A 195 -19.87 2.72 -3.59
CA LYS A 195 -19.68 2.99 -2.16
C LYS A 195 -19.07 4.36 -1.86
N TYR A 196 -19.12 5.32 -2.78
CA TYR A 196 -18.56 6.66 -2.54
C TYR A 196 -19.21 7.37 -1.33
N SER A 197 -20.55 7.38 -1.23
CA SER A 197 -21.23 7.92 -0.04
C SER A 197 -20.85 7.18 1.25
N ALA A 198 -20.70 5.84 1.20
CA ALA A 198 -20.28 5.04 2.35
C ALA A 198 -18.85 5.39 2.79
N MET A 199 -17.93 5.60 1.86
CA MET A 199 -16.57 6.09 2.11
C MET A 199 -16.58 7.43 2.86
N LEU A 200 -17.36 8.42 2.38
CA LEU A 200 -17.46 9.71 3.07
C LEU A 200 -18.01 9.57 4.48
N ASN A 201 -19.01 8.71 4.70
CA ASN A 201 -19.54 8.44 6.03
C ASN A 201 -18.52 7.75 6.93
N ASP A 202 -17.77 6.79 6.39
CA ASP A 202 -16.69 6.11 7.09
C ASP A 202 -15.62 7.10 7.55
N TYR A 203 -15.13 7.97 6.65
CA TYR A 203 -14.17 9.03 6.99
C TYR A 203 -14.69 10.01 8.05
N ARG A 204 -15.96 10.43 7.97
CA ARG A 204 -16.57 11.31 8.98
C ARG A 204 -16.64 10.68 10.38
N ASN A 205 -16.83 9.36 10.44
CA ASN A 205 -16.96 8.60 11.68
C ASN A 205 -15.66 7.93 12.13
N ASN A 206 -14.54 8.23 11.45
CA ASN A 206 -13.26 7.56 11.64
C ASN A 206 -13.33 6.01 11.61
N SER A 207 -14.14 5.48 10.71
CA SER A 207 -14.39 4.07 10.43
C SER A 207 -13.89 3.74 9.02
N ARG A 208 -13.54 2.49 8.72
CA ARG A 208 -13.23 1.96 7.37
C ARG A 208 -14.10 0.74 7.02
N GLY A 209 -15.18 0.52 7.76
CA GLY A 209 -15.95 -0.73 7.77
C GLY A 209 -16.59 -1.10 6.43
N SER A 210 -16.83 -0.12 5.54
CA SER A 210 -17.45 -0.33 4.23
C SER A 210 -16.43 -0.59 3.11
N SER A 211 -15.13 -0.42 3.39
CA SER A 211 -14.04 -0.68 2.44
C SER A 211 -13.98 -2.17 2.06
N VAL A 212 -13.23 -2.47 0.99
CA VAL A 212 -12.93 -3.84 0.55
C VAL A 212 -11.97 -4.53 1.52
N ASN A 213 -11.18 -3.76 2.29
CA ASN A 213 -10.10 -4.23 3.13
C ASN A 213 -10.10 -3.64 4.56
N PRO A 214 -11.22 -3.69 5.31
CA PRO A 214 -11.38 -2.97 6.58
C PRO A 214 -10.42 -3.41 7.69
N GLY A 215 -9.93 -4.65 7.64
CA GLY A 215 -8.96 -5.20 8.60
C GLY A 215 -7.55 -5.41 8.02
N SER A 216 -7.29 -4.99 6.78
CA SER A 216 -6.02 -5.24 6.09
C SER A 216 -5.65 -4.05 5.19
N PRO A 217 -5.33 -2.88 5.79
CA PRO A 217 -4.93 -1.70 5.02
C PRO A 217 -3.74 -1.99 4.11
N TYR A 218 -3.75 -1.38 2.94
CA TYR A 218 -2.62 -1.44 2.01
C TYR A 218 -1.63 -0.32 2.32
N TYR A 219 -0.33 -0.62 2.31
CA TYR A 219 0.71 0.39 2.32
C TYR A 219 1.64 0.14 1.14
N ASN A 220 1.73 1.09 0.21
CA ASN A 220 2.66 1.02 -0.91
C ASN A 220 4.09 0.93 -0.37
N TYR A 221 4.74 -0.21 -0.58
CA TYR A 221 5.97 -0.57 0.12
C TYR A 221 7.06 0.51 0.02
N PHE A 222 7.45 0.95 -1.18
CA PHE A 222 8.51 1.96 -1.32
C PHE A 222 8.09 3.36 -0.87
N GLN A 223 6.79 3.68 -0.85
CA GLN A 223 6.29 4.95 -0.32
C GLN A 223 6.43 5.01 1.21
N TYR A 224 6.21 3.88 1.88
CA TYR A 224 6.22 3.77 3.34
C TYR A 224 7.48 3.10 3.91
N LEU A 225 8.41 2.66 3.06
CA LEU A 225 9.71 2.16 3.48
C LEU A 225 10.53 3.32 4.08
N PRO A 226 10.94 3.25 5.36
CA PRO A 226 11.81 4.27 5.92
C PRO A 226 13.11 4.39 5.13
N MET A 227 13.55 5.61 4.85
CA MET A 227 14.81 5.88 4.17
C MET A 227 16.02 5.40 4.96
N ARG A 228 15.85 5.06 6.24
CA ARG A 228 16.87 4.34 7.04
C ARG A 228 16.99 2.86 6.69
N SER A 229 16.25 2.34 5.72
CA SER A 229 16.56 1.05 5.08
C SER A 229 17.84 1.15 4.24
N ALA A 230 18.37 0.00 3.81
CA ALA A 230 19.50 -0.06 2.89
C ALA A 230 19.13 -0.88 1.65
N SER A 231 19.38 -0.32 0.48
CA SER A 231 19.33 -1.07 -0.77
C SER A 231 20.47 -2.09 -0.82
N ALA A 232 20.18 -3.30 -1.30
CA ALA A 232 21.18 -4.36 -1.47
C ALA A 232 21.91 -4.28 -2.82
N TYR A 233 21.44 -3.43 -3.74
CA TYR A 233 22.03 -3.32 -5.07
C TYR A 233 23.49 -2.86 -5.04
N SER A 234 24.31 -3.48 -5.88
CA SER A 234 25.67 -2.99 -6.12
C SER A 234 25.65 -1.66 -6.89
N PRO A 235 26.70 -0.83 -6.80
CA PRO A 235 26.83 0.36 -7.64
C PRO A 235 26.62 0.11 -9.14
N ALA A 236 27.17 -0.99 -9.67
CA ALA A 236 27.07 -1.34 -11.08
C ALA A 236 25.65 -1.78 -11.47
N SER A 237 24.96 -2.50 -10.57
CA SER A 237 23.54 -2.84 -10.76
C SER A 237 22.69 -1.57 -10.76
N MET A 238 22.94 -0.64 -9.82
CA MET A 238 22.25 0.65 -9.77
C MET A 238 22.45 1.47 -11.05
N ASP A 239 23.67 1.54 -11.58
CA ASP A 239 23.94 2.19 -12.86
C ASP A 239 23.19 1.52 -14.03
N SER A 240 23.11 0.19 -14.02
CA SER A 240 22.43 -0.57 -15.07
C SER A 240 20.91 -0.37 -15.04
N MET A 241 20.30 -0.38 -13.85
CA MET A 241 18.87 -0.09 -13.65
C MET A 241 18.54 1.34 -14.08
N ILE A 242 19.33 2.33 -13.64
CA ILE A 242 19.11 3.72 -14.07
C ILE A 242 19.27 3.84 -15.58
N ALA A 243 20.24 3.15 -16.20
CA ALA A 243 20.43 3.20 -17.64
C ALA A 243 19.27 2.59 -18.44
N SER A 244 18.48 1.65 -17.88
CA SER A 244 17.30 1.09 -18.56
C SER A 244 16.13 2.07 -18.62
N GLU A 245 15.98 2.89 -17.57
CA GLU A 245 14.89 3.87 -17.46
C GLU A 245 15.24 5.27 -18.01
N THR A 246 16.50 5.48 -18.42
CA THR A 246 16.98 6.82 -18.81
C THR A 246 17.57 6.89 -20.20
N ARG A 247 17.39 8.07 -20.82
CA ARG A 247 18.07 8.46 -22.08
C ARG A 247 19.58 8.66 -21.85
N ALA A 248 20.35 8.62 -22.93
CA ALA A 248 21.81 8.68 -22.88
C ALA A 248 22.36 9.98 -22.25
N GLU A 249 21.63 11.09 -22.41
CA GLU A 249 21.97 12.43 -21.94
C GLU A 249 21.59 12.66 -20.47
N SER A 250 20.86 11.72 -19.88
CA SER A 250 20.39 11.84 -18.51
C SER A 250 21.54 12.04 -17.54
N LYS A 251 21.36 13.04 -16.68
CA LYS A 251 22.24 13.35 -15.56
C LYS A 251 22.23 12.30 -14.45
N MET A 252 21.28 11.37 -14.47
CA MET A 252 21.27 10.26 -13.51
C MET A 252 22.21 9.12 -13.90
N ARG A 253 22.71 9.03 -15.13
CA ARG A 253 23.59 7.94 -15.53
C ARG A 253 24.95 8.00 -14.81
N GLY A 254 25.43 6.86 -14.32
CA GLY A 254 26.74 6.74 -13.67
C GLY A 254 26.79 7.20 -12.21
N ILE A 255 25.64 7.39 -11.56
CA ILE A 255 25.56 7.86 -10.17
C ILE A 255 25.51 6.72 -9.13
N GLY A 256 25.48 5.45 -9.56
CA GLY A 256 25.30 4.30 -8.69
C GLY A 256 26.33 4.22 -7.56
N THR A 257 27.60 4.51 -7.84
CA THR A 257 28.66 4.59 -6.82
C THR A 257 28.38 5.68 -5.79
N SER A 258 27.90 6.83 -6.24
CA SER A 258 27.60 7.98 -5.36
C SER A 258 26.41 7.68 -4.45
N LEU A 259 25.31 7.14 -5.01
CA LEU A 259 24.13 6.76 -4.23
C LEU A 259 24.49 5.74 -3.14
N MET A 260 25.18 4.66 -3.50
CA MET A 260 25.50 3.59 -2.54
C MET A 260 26.53 4.04 -1.49
N SER A 261 27.52 4.85 -1.88
CA SER A 261 28.51 5.37 -0.91
C SER A 261 27.87 6.33 0.10
N ASN A 262 26.94 7.18 -0.36
CA ASN A 262 26.19 8.07 0.51
C ASN A 262 25.17 7.31 1.38
N GLN A 263 24.53 6.25 0.88
CA GLN A 263 23.73 5.34 1.71
C GLN A 263 24.54 4.80 2.89
N ASN A 264 25.70 4.23 2.60
CA ASN A 264 26.55 3.61 3.63
C ASN A 264 27.13 4.64 4.62
N THR A 265 27.28 5.89 4.20
CA THR A 265 27.85 6.96 5.05
C THR A 265 26.78 7.67 5.88
N TYR A 266 25.62 7.96 5.28
CA TYR A 266 24.61 8.85 5.84
C TYR A 266 23.28 8.16 6.13
N GLY A 267 23.17 6.86 5.85
CA GLY A 267 22.01 6.03 6.18
C GLY A 267 20.76 6.43 5.42
N VAL A 268 20.89 6.76 4.14
CA VAL A 268 19.77 7.14 3.26
C VAL A 268 19.68 6.11 2.14
N ASN A 269 18.57 5.38 2.06
CA ASN A 269 18.35 4.32 1.09
C ASN A 269 18.61 4.85 -0.33
N GLY A 270 19.55 4.22 -1.03
CA GLY A 270 20.04 4.68 -2.33
C GLY A 270 19.06 4.40 -3.47
N LEU A 271 18.23 3.36 -3.40
CA LEU A 271 17.15 3.12 -4.35
C LEU A 271 16.05 4.18 -4.20
N LEU A 272 15.62 4.48 -2.96
CA LEU A 272 14.64 5.55 -2.71
C LEU A 272 15.21 6.92 -3.10
N ALA A 273 16.48 7.19 -2.82
CA ALA A 273 17.13 8.42 -3.28
C ALA A 273 17.18 8.51 -4.81
N ALA A 274 17.40 7.39 -5.52
CA ALA A 274 17.29 7.35 -6.99
C ALA A 274 15.85 7.63 -7.45
N GLY A 275 14.84 7.07 -6.79
CA GLY A 275 13.43 7.34 -7.08
C GLY A 275 13.04 8.81 -6.89
N VAL A 276 13.51 9.45 -5.82
CA VAL A 276 13.33 10.91 -5.63
C VAL A 276 14.04 11.69 -6.73
N ALA A 277 15.30 11.36 -7.04
CA ALA A 277 16.02 12.02 -8.12
C ALA A 277 15.29 11.88 -9.47
N ALA A 278 14.76 10.70 -9.79
CA ALA A 278 13.98 10.46 -10.99
C ALA A 278 12.74 11.36 -11.04
N ASN A 279 11.97 11.41 -9.95
CA ASN A 279 10.78 12.25 -9.85
C ASN A 279 11.08 13.74 -10.01
N GLU A 280 12.06 14.25 -9.28
CA GLU A 280 12.42 15.68 -9.23
C GLU A 280 13.08 16.18 -10.52
N SER A 281 13.71 15.28 -11.27
CA SER A 281 14.50 15.67 -12.45
C SER A 281 13.98 15.11 -13.77
N ALA A 282 12.78 14.53 -13.79
CA ALA A 282 12.26 13.81 -14.96
C ALA A 282 13.31 12.82 -15.51
N TRP A 283 13.76 11.92 -14.64
CA TRP A 283 14.82 10.95 -14.92
C TRP A 283 16.14 11.60 -15.38
N GLY A 284 16.53 12.72 -14.77
CA GLY A 284 17.78 13.44 -15.02
C GLY A 284 17.78 14.37 -16.23
N ASN A 285 16.61 14.73 -16.78
CA ASN A 285 16.47 15.53 -17.99
C ASN A 285 15.90 16.93 -17.75
N SER A 286 15.49 17.26 -16.52
CA SER A 286 14.96 18.59 -16.20
C SER A 286 16.00 19.68 -16.45
N ASN A 287 15.54 20.91 -16.71
CA ASN A 287 16.45 22.02 -16.94
C ASN A 287 17.39 22.27 -15.74
N LEU A 288 16.92 22.08 -14.50
CA LEU A 288 17.75 22.19 -13.30
C LEU A 288 18.82 21.09 -13.23
N ALA A 289 18.47 19.85 -13.59
CA ALA A 289 19.45 18.77 -13.65
C ALA A 289 20.52 19.06 -14.72
N LEU A 290 20.10 19.43 -15.93
CA LEU A 290 20.99 19.65 -17.06
C LEU A 290 21.93 20.86 -16.86
N THR A 291 21.40 21.99 -16.36
CA THR A 291 22.13 23.26 -16.28
C THR A 291 22.75 23.55 -14.93
N LYS A 292 22.18 23.02 -13.84
CA LYS A 292 22.62 23.30 -12.46
C LYS A 292 23.16 22.06 -11.72
N ASN A 293 23.17 20.88 -12.37
CA ASN A 293 23.48 19.59 -11.73
C ASN A 293 22.62 19.33 -10.47
N ASN A 294 21.40 19.85 -10.44
CA ASN A 294 20.48 19.73 -9.31
C ASN A 294 19.41 18.70 -9.62
N LEU A 295 19.61 17.46 -9.16
CA LEU A 295 18.70 16.33 -9.41
C LEU A 295 17.47 16.33 -8.51
N PHE A 296 17.51 17.03 -7.38
CA PHE A 296 16.49 16.92 -6.33
C PHE A 296 15.66 18.19 -6.14
N GLY A 297 15.82 19.19 -7.02
CA GLY A 297 15.10 20.47 -6.89
C GLY A 297 15.50 21.28 -5.65
N LEU A 298 16.71 21.09 -5.10
CA LEU A 298 17.08 21.70 -3.81
C LEU A 298 17.10 23.24 -3.90
N ASN A 299 16.42 23.87 -2.93
CA ASN A 299 16.19 25.31 -2.84
C ASN A 299 15.35 25.91 -3.98
N ALA A 300 14.65 25.09 -4.76
CA ALA A 300 13.65 25.55 -5.72
C ALA A 300 12.32 25.79 -4.98
N VAL A 301 12.18 26.92 -4.27
CA VAL A 301 10.93 27.24 -3.57
C VAL A 301 9.85 27.70 -4.55
N ASP A 302 8.59 27.34 -4.31
CA ASP A 302 7.44 27.65 -5.18
C ASP A 302 7.36 29.15 -5.53
N SER A 303 7.74 30.03 -4.61
CA SER A 303 7.74 31.49 -4.79
C SER A 303 8.91 32.06 -5.59
N ASN A 304 10.03 31.33 -5.73
CA ASN A 304 11.18 31.74 -6.55
C ASN A 304 12.10 30.56 -6.92
N PRO A 305 11.72 29.72 -7.90
CA PRO A 305 12.49 28.51 -8.19
C PRO A 305 13.80 28.80 -8.97
N ASN A 306 14.05 30.05 -9.35
CA ASN A 306 15.33 30.46 -9.96
C ASN A 306 16.47 30.47 -8.93
N ASP A 307 16.15 30.52 -7.64
CA ASP A 307 17.09 30.40 -6.51
C ASP A 307 17.52 28.94 -6.24
N ALA A 308 17.03 27.98 -7.03
CA ALA A 308 17.49 26.60 -6.97
C ALA A 308 19.02 26.55 -7.03
N TYR A 309 19.61 25.75 -6.15
CA TYR A 309 21.06 25.65 -6.04
C TYR A 309 21.70 25.13 -7.32
N SER A 310 22.91 25.63 -7.58
CA SER A 310 23.81 25.13 -8.61
C SER A 310 24.95 24.38 -7.94
N TYR A 311 25.19 23.15 -8.39
CA TYR A 311 26.27 22.29 -7.88
C TYR A 311 27.41 22.18 -8.90
N SER A 312 28.64 22.05 -8.41
CA SER A 312 29.83 21.82 -9.24
C SER A 312 29.71 20.55 -10.07
N ASP A 313 29.09 19.53 -9.50
CA ASP A 313 28.88 18.21 -10.07
C ASP A 313 27.71 17.51 -9.35
N ILE A 314 27.24 16.41 -9.92
CA ILE A 314 26.09 15.66 -9.42
C ILE A 314 26.37 14.92 -8.12
N ASN A 315 27.62 14.49 -7.89
CA ASN A 315 27.96 13.79 -6.66
C ASN A 315 27.88 14.72 -5.45
N SER A 316 28.25 15.99 -5.63
CA SER A 316 28.06 17.05 -4.63
C SER A 316 26.57 17.28 -4.33
N CYS A 317 25.71 17.26 -5.34
CA CYS A 317 24.26 17.34 -5.17
C CYS A 317 23.70 16.13 -4.37
N ILE A 318 24.09 14.91 -4.74
CA ILE A 318 23.67 13.67 -4.04
C ILE A 318 24.14 13.67 -2.59
N LYS A 319 25.38 14.10 -2.33
CA LYS A 319 25.91 14.21 -0.98
C LYS A 319 25.14 15.23 -0.15
N ASP A 320 24.81 16.39 -0.70
CA ASP A 320 24.07 17.42 0.03
C ASP A 320 22.62 16.99 0.31
N PHE A 321 21.96 16.34 -0.66
CA PHE A 321 20.67 15.71 -0.46
C PHE A 321 20.71 14.69 0.69
N THR A 322 21.64 13.74 0.65
CA THR A 322 21.69 12.63 1.62
C THR A 322 22.18 13.06 3.01
N GLU A 323 23.22 13.90 3.10
CA GLU A 323 23.76 14.35 4.38
C GLU A 323 22.92 15.47 5.01
N THR A 324 22.66 16.55 4.25
CA THR A 324 22.13 17.81 4.79
C THR A 324 20.62 17.78 4.84
N TYR A 325 19.97 17.48 3.71
CA TYR A 325 18.51 17.54 3.63
C TYR A 325 17.87 16.33 4.29
N MET A 326 18.36 15.12 4.01
CA MET A 326 17.79 13.90 4.58
C MET A 326 18.31 13.66 6.00
N SER A 327 19.57 13.21 6.17
CA SER A 327 20.03 12.69 7.46
C SER A 327 20.00 13.72 8.60
N LYS A 328 20.41 14.97 8.34
CA LYS A 328 20.37 16.06 9.34
C LYS A 328 19.01 16.76 9.43
N GLY A 329 18.16 16.60 8.40
CA GLY A 329 16.89 17.30 8.25
C GLY A 329 15.68 16.39 8.36
N TYR A 330 15.12 15.96 7.23
CA TYR A 330 13.89 15.19 7.18
C TYR A 330 13.89 13.88 7.98
N LEU A 331 15.06 13.27 8.22
CA LEU A 331 15.22 12.06 9.02
C LEU A 331 15.61 12.36 10.47
N ASN A 332 15.69 13.63 10.87
CA ASN A 332 16.09 14.04 12.21
C ASN A 332 14.86 14.44 13.03
N PRO A 333 14.46 13.67 14.06
CA PRO A 333 13.29 13.96 14.92
C PRO A 333 13.29 15.29 15.68
N LYS A 334 14.35 16.11 15.56
CA LYS A 334 14.43 17.47 16.12
C LYS A 334 14.34 18.57 15.08
N ASP A 335 14.33 18.24 13.80
CA ASP A 335 14.13 19.20 12.72
C ASP A 335 12.62 19.47 12.55
N TRP A 336 12.27 20.72 12.24
CA TRP A 336 10.87 21.12 12.06
C TRP A 336 10.22 20.47 10.82
N ARG A 337 11.02 19.97 9.89
CA ARG A 337 10.57 19.23 8.70
C ARG A 337 10.25 17.77 8.98
N TYR A 338 10.54 17.26 10.18
CA TYR A 338 10.36 15.86 10.50
C TYR A 338 8.89 15.52 10.72
N PHE A 339 8.33 14.72 9.80
CA PHE A 339 6.99 14.13 9.88
C PHE A 339 7.06 12.59 9.73
N GLY A 340 8.24 12.01 9.92
CA GLY A 340 8.57 10.60 9.69
C GLY A 340 9.59 10.40 8.57
N GLY A 341 10.52 9.44 8.74
CA GLY A 341 11.65 9.24 7.83
C GLY A 341 11.39 8.42 6.56
N PHE A 342 10.23 8.55 5.91
CA PHE A 342 9.81 7.81 4.71
C PHE A 342 9.16 8.77 3.69
N LEU A 343 8.94 8.36 2.44
CA LEU A 343 8.41 9.27 1.40
C LEU A 343 7.03 9.83 1.78
N GLY A 344 6.11 8.93 2.14
CA GLY A 344 4.83 9.23 2.76
C GLY A 344 3.82 9.93 1.85
N ASP A 345 2.96 10.73 2.48
CA ASP A 345 1.81 11.41 1.90
C ASP A 345 1.65 12.80 2.54
N LYS A 346 0.42 13.36 2.58
CA LYS A 346 0.17 14.65 3.24
C LYS A 346 -0.15 14.55 4.73
N ALA A 347 -0.39 13.34 5.26
CA ALA A 347 -0.55 13.11 6.69
C ALA A 347 0.80 12.93 7.39
N SER A 348 1.76 12.29 6.72
CA SER A 348 3.06 11.96 7.32
C SER A 348 4.15 11.68 6.29
N GLY A 349 5.40 11.68 6.73
CA GLY A 349 6.57 11.46 5.89
C GLY A 349 7.15 12.75 5.29
N ILE A 350 8.12 12.57 4.41
CA ILE A 350 8.92 13.63 3.79
C ILE A 350 8.04 14.57 2.95
N GLY A 351 7.07 14.00 2.21
CA GLY A 351 6.18 14.73 1.31
C GLY A 351 5.41 15.88 1.97
N VAL A 352 5.16 15.81 3.29
CA VAL A 352 4.44 16.86 4.04
C VAL A 352 5.12 18.22 3.92
N LYS A 353 6.46 18.27 4.00
CA LYS A 353 7.24 19.52 3.96
C LYS A 353 8.16 19.65 2.74
N TYR A 354 8.24 18.60 1.92
CA TYR A 354 9.09 18.58 0.72
C TYR A 354 8.41 19.13 -0.52
N ALA A 355 7.13 18.79 -0.75
CA ALA A 355 6.46 19.09 -2.02
C ALA A 355 5.04 19.62 -1.79
N SER A 356 4.57 20.52 -2.65
CA SER A 356 3.15 20.93 -2.67
C SER A 356 2.25 19.88 -3.34
N ASP A 357 2.80 19.03 -4.20
CA ASP A 357 2.13 17.85 -4.77
C ASP A 357 1.75 16.83 -3.68
N PRO A 358 0.45 16.55 -3.45
CA PRO A 358 0.01 15.54 -2.51
C PRO A 358 0.49 14.12 -2.86
N TYR A 359 0.72 13.82 -4.14
CA TYR A 359 1.10 12.49 -4.62
C TYR A 359 2.60 12.36 -4.93
N TRP A 360 3.42 13.31 -4.46
CA TRP A 360 4.88 13.29 -4.61
C TRP A 360 5.51 11.97 -4.15
N GLY A 361 5.10 11.49 -2.97
CA GLY A 361 5.61 10.25 -2.39
C GLY A 361 5.25 9.02 -3.22
N GLU A 362 4.05 8.99 -3.82
CA GLU A 362 3.64 7.91 -4.74
C GLU A 362 4.49 7.92 -6.01
N LYS A 363 4.73 9.09 -6.62
CA LYS A 363 5.54 9.21 -7.85
C LYS A 363 6.99 8.81 -7.62
N ALA A 364 7.60 9.27 -6.52
CA ALA A 364 8.97 8.88 -6.16
C ALA A 364 9.06 7.37 -5.86
N ALA A 365 8.04 6.79 -5.21
CA ALA A 365 7.96 5.35 -4.99
C ALA A 365 7.76 4.55 -6.29
N ALA A 366 6.97 5.06 -7.24
CA ALA A 366 6.78 4.43 -8.54
C ALA A 366 8.10 4.32 -9.30
N ALA A 367 8.93 5.37 -9.30
CA ALA A 367 10.27 5.31 -9.87
C ALA A 367 11.16 4.25 -9.19
N ALA A 368 11.07 4.10 -7.86
CA ALA A 368 11.76 3.03 -7.15
C ALA A 368 11.25 1.62 -7.54
N TRP A 369 9.94 1.46 -7.80
CA TRP A 369 9.37 0.21 -8.32
C TRP A 369 9.92 -0.16 -9.69
N PHE A 370 10.00 0.80 -10.63
CA PHE A 370 10.58 0.55 -11.96
C PHE A 370 12.06 0.15 -11.88
N LEU A 371 12.84 0.86 -11.07
CA LEU A 371 14.25 0.52 -10.85
C LEU A 371 14.40 -0.86 -10.23
N ASP A 372 13.62 -1.19 -9.19
CA ASP A 372 13.68 -2.52 -8.58
C ASP A 372 13.28 -3.64 -9.56
N GLU A 373 12.26 -3.41 -10.40
CA GLU A 373 11.87 -4.38 -11.44
C GLU A 373 13.00 -4.59 -12.46
N ALA A 374 13.66 -3.51 -12.91
CA ALA A 374 14.83 -3.57 -13.78
C ALA A 374 16.03 -4.30 -13.11
N GLY A 375 16.12 -4.24 -11.78
CA GLY A 375 17.14 -4.92 -10.97
C GLY A 375 16.87 -6.38 -10.65
N GLY A 376 15.72 -6.91 -11.04
CA GLY A 376 15.30 -8.28 -10.72
C GLY A 376 14.63 -8.42 -9.37
N ASN A 377 13.98 -7.37 -8.86
CA ASN A 377 13.09 -7.39 -7.70
C ASN A 377 13.77 -7.72 -6.36
N GLN A 378 14.95 -7.14 -6.10
CA GLN A 378 15.76 -7.47 -4.91
C GLN A 378 15.39 -6.69 -3.66
N ASP A 379 14.86 -5.47 -3.77
CA ASP A 379 14.64 -4.57 -2.62
C ASP A 379 13.15 -4.48 -2.21
N GLN A 380 12.21 -4.78 -3.12
CA GLN A 380 10.81 -4.79 -2.74
C GLN A 380 10.58 -5.78 -1.60
N ASN A 381 9.76 -5.36 -0.64
CA ASN A 381 9.25 -6.23 0.39
C ASN A 381 10.33 -6.85 1.30
N VAL A 382 11.59 -6.41 1.22
CA VAL A 382 12.72 -6.93 2.03
C VAL A 382 12.57 -6.64 3.51
N TYR A 383 12.07 -5.47 3.89
CA TYR A 383 12.03 -5.02 5.28
C TYR A 383 10.63 -5.12 5.88
N THR A 384 10.56 -5.47 7.16
CA THR A 384 9.31 -5.36 7.93
C THR A 384 9.00 -3.89 8.22
N ILE A 385 7.79 -3.46 7.88
CA ILE A 385 7.29 -2.11 8.13
C ILE A 385 6.12 -2.21 9.12
N ALA A 386 6.19 -1.40 10.16
CA ALA A 386 5.09 -1.16 11.08
C ALA A 386 4.62 0.29 10.97
N ILE A 387 3.33 0.52 11.23
CA ILE A 387 2.69 1.83 11.15
C ILE A 387 2.11 2.19 12.51
N LYS A 388 2.39 3.41 12.94
CA LYS A 388 1.72 4.06 14.06
C LYS A 388 0.45 4.75 13.58
N ASP A 389 -0.67 4.51 14.29
CA ASP A 389 -1.95 5.20 14.11
C ASP A 389 -2.50 5.12 12.68
N THR A 390 -2.80 3.90 12.22
CA THR A 390 -3.30 3.56 10.86
C THR A 390 -4.65 4.19 10.49
N LEU A 391 -5.39 4.74 11.45
CA LEU A 391 -6.67 5.41 11.24
C LEU A 391 -6.66 6.90 11.65
N ALA A 392 -5.50 7.48 11.98
CA ALA A 392 -5.41 8.88 12.42
C ALA A 392 -6.38 9.22 13.57
N SER A 393 -6.43 8.35 14.58
CA SER A 393 -7.41 8.43 15.66
C SER A 393 -6.80 8.93 16.96
N SER A 394 -5.54 8.55 17.20
CA SER A 394 -4.93 8.67 18.51
C SER A 394 -3.92 9.80 18.56
N HIS A 395 -3.28 10.11 17.42
CA HIS A 395 -2.21 11.10 17.27
C HIS A 395 -1.13 10.99 18.36
N GLN A 396 -0.90 9.77 18.84
CA GLN A 396 0.00 9.54 19.98
C GLN A 396 1.44 9.81 19.58
N ASN A 397 2.16 10.47 20.48
CA ASN A 397 3.59 10.65 20.35
C ASN A 397 4.32 9.45 20.98
N VAL A 398 4.74 8.51 20.14
CA VAL A 398 5.32 7.23 20.59
C VAL A 398 6.81 7.40 20.87
N ALA A 399 7.23 6.96 22.06
CA ALA A 399 8.62 7.02 22.48
C ALA A 399 9.45 5.91 21.81
N VAL A 400 10.57 6.29 21.21
CA VAL A 400 11.63 5.36 20.78
C VAL A 400 12.68 5.33 21.88
N ARG A 401 12.89 4.16 22.46
CA ARG A 401 13.69 3.97 23.69
C ARG A 401 15.02 3.28 23.44
N ALA A 402 15.95 3.47 24.37
CA ALA A 402 17.29 2.89 24.28
C ALA A 402 17.27 1.35 24.46
N ASP A 403 16.35 0.83 25.29
CA ASP A 403 16.20 -0.59 25.63
C ASP A 403 14.73 -1.03 25.60
N SER A 404 14.51 -2.35 25.57
CA SER A 404 13.19 -3.00 25.53
C SER A 404 12.46 -2.96 26.89
N ASN A 405 12.33 -1.79 27.50
CA ASN A 405 11.51 -1.58 28.70
C ASN A 405 11.03 -0.13 28.84
N ALA A 406 9.88 0.06 29.48
CA ALA A 406 9.22 1.36 29.63
C ALA A 406 10.00 2.38 30.49
N GLY A 407 10.92 1.92 31.35
CA GLY A 407 11.74 2.78 32.22
C GLY A 407 13.02 3.30 31.56
N SER A 408 13.38 2.77 30.38
CA SER A 408 14.63 3.14 29.71
C SER A 408 14.57 4.52 29.08
N THR A 409 15.76 5.07 28.84
CA THR A 409 15.98 6.39 28.22
C THR A 409 15.19 6.52 26.92
N VAL A 410 14.41 7.59 26.80
CA VAL A 410 13.76 7.97 25.54
C VAL A 410 14.81 8.66 24.66
N LEU A 411 15.12 8.04 23.52
CA LEU A 411 16.07 8.59 22.54
C LEU A 411 15.45 9.77 21.81
N TYR A 412 14.21 9.60 21.36
CA TYR A 412 13.35 10.59 20.72
C TYR A 412 11.90 10.06 20.71
N SER A 413 10.98 10.81 20.09
CA SER A 413 9.61 10.37 19.89
C SER A 413 9.17 10.62 18.45
N THR A 414 8.22 9.82 17.97
CA THR A 414 7.82 9.78 16.56
C THR A 414 7.08 11.02 16.06
N GLY A 415 6.64 11.91 16.97
CA GLY A 415 5.71 13.00 16.65
C GLY A 415 4.25 12.52 16.69
N THR A 416 3.31 13.45 16.49
CA THR A 416 1.85 13.24 16.61
C THR A 416 1.17 12.91 15.28
N GLN A 417 1.93 12.82 14.20
CA GLN A 417 1.43 12.47 12.87
C GLN A 417 0.81 11.07 12.88
N SER A 418 -0.24 10.85 12.08
CA SER A 418 -0.78 9.52 11.82
C SER A 418 0.06 8.77 10.80
N ASN A 419 -0.24 7.50 10.52
CA ASN A 419 0.40 6.69 9.49
C ASN A 419 1.95 6.70 9.48
N THR A 420 2.58 6.94 10.64
CA THR A 420 4.04 7.03 10.71
C THR A 420 4.67 5.65 10.58
N ALA A 421 5.48 5.45 9.54
CA ALA A 421 6.20 4.21 9.33
C ALA A 421 7.44 4.08 10.21
N LEU A 422 7.65 2.86 10.70
CA LEU A 422 8.84 2.42 11.42
C LEU A 422 9.33 1.11 10.77
N LEU A 423 10.65 0.96 10.67
CA LEU A 423 11.26 -0.26 10.17
C LEU A 423 11.67 -1.15 11.35
N ILE A 424 11.10 -2.34 11.38
CA ILE A 424 11.33 -3.33 12.43
C ILE A 424 12.59 -4.14 12.07
N LEU A 425 13.52 -4.24 13.02
CA LEU A 425 14.76 -5.02 12.88
C LEU A 425 14.63 -6.44 13.46
N ASP A 426 13.74 -6.62 14.44
CA ASP A 426 13.43 -7.89 15.06
C ASP A 426 11.91 -8.02 15.20
N ASN A 427 11.33 -8.98 14.49
CA ASN A 427 9.89 -9.23 14.47
C ASN A 427 9.37 -9.95 15.71
N THR A 428 10.26 -10.34 16.62
CA THR A 428 9.89 -10.83 17.95
C THR A 428 9.95 -9.70 18.94
N SER A 429 8.82 -9.42 19.61
CA SER A 429 8.83 -8.42 20.68
C SER A 429 9.59 -8.96 21.89
N GLN A 430 10.43 -8.13 22.48
CA GLN A 430 11.15 -8.43 23.72
C GLN A 430 10.54 -7.58 24.83
N ASN A 431 10.01 -8.20 25.88
CA ASN A 431 9.32 -7.51 26.98
C ASN A 431 8.19 -6.55 26.50
N GLY A 432 7.51 -6.89 25.41
CA GLY A 432 6.47 -6.03 24.81
C GLY A 432 7.00 -4.87 23.98
N PHE A 433 8.26 -4.89 23.54
CA PHE A 433 8.85 -3.88 22.66
C PHE A 433 9.47 -4.51 21.41
N TYR A 434 9.24 -3.92 20.25
CA TYR A 434 9.95 -4.27 19.03
C TYR A 434 11.24 -3.47 18.91
N LYS A 435 12.30 -4.11 18.40
CA LYS A 435 13.53 -3.43 18.01
C LYS A 435 13.32 -2.76 16.66
N VAL A 436 13.54 -1.45 16.59
CA VAL A 436 13.34 -0.64 15.38
C VAL A 436 14.62 0.08 15.00
N ILE A 437 14.78 0.38 13.71
CA ILE A 437 15.82 1.30 13.28
C ILE A 437 15.52 2.72 13.78
N SER A 438 16.55 3.48 14.12
CA SER A 438 16.40 4.87 14.56
C SER A 438 16.35 5.81 13.36
N ASP A 439 15.32 6.66 13.24
CA ASP A 439 15.28 7.71 12.22
C ASP A 439 16.43 8.71 12.45
N GLY A 440 16.57 9.20 13.68
CA GLY A 440 17.64 10.13 14.04
C GLY A 440 19.00 9.46 14.22
N VAL A 441 20.07 10.19 13.91
CA VAL A 441 21.44 9.81 14.29
C VAL A 441 21.57 9.90 15.81
N LEU A 442 21.92 8.79 16.47
CA LEU A 442 22.13 8.73 17.91
C LEU A 442 23.54 9.22 18.29
N ASN A 443 23.69 9.74 19.51
CA ASN A 443 25.00 9.94 20.10
C ASN A 443 25.66 8.58 20.47
N SER A 444 26.99 8.57 20.64
CA SER A 444 27.75 7.33 20.88
C SER A 444 27.35 6.61 22.18
N SER A 445 26.81 7.34 23.16
CA SER A 445 26.32 6.78 24.42
C SER A 445 24.89 6.24 24.34
N ARG A 446 24.21 6.38 23.18
CA ARG A 446 22.79 6.02 22.98
C ARG A 446 21.86 6.60 24.05
N THR A 447 22.08 7.87 24.41
CA THR A 447 21.23 8.61 25.37
C THR A 447 20.35 9.67 24.72
N GLY A 448 20.46 9.84 23.41
CA GLY A 448 19.71 10.83 22.62
C GLY A 448 20.30 11.00 21.23
N LEU A 449 19.85 12.03 20.52
CA LEU A 449 20.28 12.34 19.16
C LEU A 449 21.61 13.13 19.11
N ASN A 450 22.38 12.92 18.06
CA ASN A 450 23.49 13.78 17.64
C ASN A 450 23.05 14.58 16.39
N THR A 451 22.41 15.73 16.60
CA THR A 451 21.82 16.54 15.53
C THR A 451 22.84 17.26 14.64
N ALA A 452 24.12 17.31 15.04
CA ALA A 452 25.16 17.94 14.25
C ALA A 452 25.74 17.02 13.15
N SER A 453 25.57 15.70 13.30
CA SER A 453 26.11 14.71 12.37
C SER A 453 25.02 14.16 11.45
N GLY A 454 25.35 13.99 10.17
CA GLY A 454 24.54 13.20 9.25
C GLY A 454 25.02 11.75 9.14
N LYS A 455 26.20 11.42 9.70
CA LYS A 455 26.79 10.08 9.57
C LYS A 455 25.97 9.07 10.36
N TYR A 456 25.65 7.95 9.72
CA TYR A 456 24.73 6.95 10.25
C TYR A 456 25.38 5.57 10.24
N ASP A 457 25.28 4.86 11.35
CA ASP A 457 25.81 3.51 11.52
C ASP A 457 24.67 2.53 11.79
N PHE A 458 24.29 1.76 10.77
CA PHE A 458 23.18 0.80 10.85
C PHE A 458 23.33 -0.21 12.00
N SER A 459 24.56 -0.50 12.45
CA SER A 459 24.81 -1.46 13.53
C SER A 459 24.45 -0.93 14.92
N SER A 460 24.47 0.40 15.10
CA SER A 460 24.30 1.06 16.39
C SER A 460 23.14 2.04 16.44
N MET A 461 22.52 2.38 15.30
CA MET A 461 21.40 3.32 15.20
C MET A 461 20.05 2.60 15.24
N TYR A 462 19.71 2.05 16.40
CA TYR A 462 18.42 1.38 16.66
C TYR A 462 17.82 1.82 17.99
N GLY A 463 16.52 1.60 18.17
CA GLY A 463 15.81 1.79 19.43
C GLY A 463 14.73 0.73 19.63
N TYR A 464 13.85 0.96 20.60
CA TYR A 464 12.76 0.06 20.93
C TYR A 464 11.45 0.83 21.07
N VAL A 465 10.37 0.28 20.50
CA VAL A 465 9.03 0.86 20.52
C VAL A 465 8.04 -0.15 21.10
N ALA A 466 7.09 0.32 21.90
CA ALA A 466 6.08 -0.54 22.52
C ALA A 466 5.23 -1.22 21.44
N ALA A 467 5.09 -2.54 21.53
CA ALA A 467 4.46 -3.36 20.49
C ALA A 467 2.98 -3.02 20.28
N ASP A 468 2.28 -2.60 21.34
CA ASP A 468 0.87 -2.19 21.32
C ASP A 468 0.62 -0.80 20.69
N SER A 469 1.69 -0.03 20.44
CA SER A 469 1.60 1.31 19.86
C SER A 469 1.71 1.35 18.33
N ILE A 470 1.97 0.21 17.69
CA ILE A 470 2.21 0.09 16.25
C ILE A 470 1.56 -1.18 15.69
N VAL A 471 1.29 -1.18 14.39
CA VAL A 471 0.74 -2.34 13.67
C VAL A 471 1.72 -2.75 12.58
N ILE A 472 2.13 -4.01 12.54
CA ILE A 472 2.94 -4.54 11.43
C ILE A 472 2.03 -4.65 10.19
N VAL A 473 2.36 -3.89 9.13
CA VAL A 473 1.59 -3.86 7.87
C VAL A 473 2.31 -4.58 6.74
N ASN A 474 3.60 -4.83 6.89
CA ASN A 474 4.44 -5.54 5.94
C ASN A 474 5.48 -6.37 6.72
N LYS A 475 5.64 -7.65 6.41
CA LYS A 475 6.70 -8.49 6.98
C LYS A 475 7.77 -8.75 5.94
N GLY A 476 9.01 -8.40 6.23
CA GLY A 476 10.12 -8.46 5.28
C GLY A 476 10.40 -9.86 4.73
N THR A 477 10.82 -9.96 3.47
CA THR A 477 11.31 -11.21 2.86
C THR A 477 12.71 -11.58 3.31
N ASN A 478 13.43 -10.67 3.98
CA ASN A 478 14.66 -11.00 4.69
C ASN A 478 14.43 -11.93 5.88
N LEU A 479 13.17 -12.12 6.29
CA LEU A 479 12.77 -13.14 7.24
C LEU A 479 12.79 -14.50 6.57
N ALA A 480 13.39 -15.48 7.25
CA ALA A 480 13.47 -16.84 6.75
C ALA A 480 12.17 -17.62 7.05
N GLY A 481 11.95 -18.71 6.32
CA GLY A 481 10.89 -19.67 6.64
C GLY A 481 9.50 -19.04 6.53
N VAL A 482 8.62 -19.39 7.48
CA VAL A 482 7.23 -18.92 7.54
C VAL A 482 7.07 -17.53 8.16
N ASP A 483 8.12 -17.00 8.78
CA ASP A 483 8.07 -15.73 9.51
C ASP A 483 7.93 -14.52 8.58
N ARG A 484 8.26 -14.71 7.29
CA ARG A 484 7.99 -13.76 6.22
C ARG A 484 6.50 -13.49 5.99
N PHE A 485 5.61 -14.38 6.44
CA PHE A 485 4.18 -14.25 6.16
C PHE A 485 3.47 -13.45 7.26
N THR A 486 2.74 -12.40 6.89
CA THR A 486 2.00 -11.48 7.78
C THR A 486 0.89 -12.19 8.55
N ASP A 487 0.33 -13.26 7.99
CA ASP A 487 -0.72 -14.08 8.56
C ASP A 487 -0.21 -15.31 9.33
N MET A 488 1.09 -15.35 9.64
CA MET A 488 1.72 -16.35 10.50
C MET A 488 2.07 -15.75 11.86
N ASP A 489 1.30 -16.12 12.88
CA ASP A 489 1.55 -15.84 14.29
C ASP A 489 2.18 -17.09 14.93
N GLU A 490 3.33 -16.94 15.59
CA GLU A 490 4.04 -18.05 16.27
C GLU A 490 3.18 -18.73 17.35
N SER A 491 2.21 -18.02 17.92
CA SER A 491 1.28 -18.56 18.92
C SER A 491 0.10 -19.33 18.32
N ALA A 492 -0.08 -19.29 16.99
CA ALA A 492 -1.19 -19.98 16.33
C ALA A 492 -1.00 -21.50 16.33
N TRP A 493 -2.08 -22.25 16.57
CA TRP A 493 -2.07 -23.72 16.67
C TRP A 493 -1.49 -24.42 15.42
N PHE A 494 -1.60 -23.80 14.25
CA PHE A 494 -1.14 -24.35 12.98
C PHE A 494 0.31 -24.00 12.64
N TYR A 495 0.95 -23.09 13.39
CA TYR A 495 2.23 -22.50 13.04
C TYR A 495 3.30 -23.56 12.74
N GLU A 496 3.50 -24.50 13.66
CA GLU A 496 4.49 -25.58 13.52
C GLU A 496 4.20 -26.53 12.35
N TYR A 497 2.93 -26.81 12.07
CA TYR A 497 2.55 -27.67 10.94
C TYR A 497 2.81 -26.99 9.60
N VAL A 498 2.46 -25.70 9.50
CA VAL A 498 2.73 -24.89 8.31
C VAL A 498 4.23 -24.75 8.08
N LYS A 499 4.99 -24.47 9.14
CA LYS A 499 6.45 -24.42 9.11
C LYS A 499 7.05 -25.73 8.58
N PHE A 500 6.59 -26.87 9.09
CA PHE A 500 7.08 -28.18 8.69
C PHE A 500 6.97 -28.43 7.18
N VAL A 501 5.80 -28.15 6.59
CA VAL A 501 5.56 -28.37 5.14
C VAL A 501 6.18 -27.29 4.26
N TYR A 502 6.32 -26.06 4.78
CA TYR A 502 6.94 -24.96 4.06
C TYR A 502 8.46 -25.15 3.94
N ASP A 503 9.14 -25.47 5.04
CA ASP A 503 10.60 -25.70 5.06
C ASP A 503 11.03 -26.88 4.16
N ARG A 504 10.09 -27.78 3.85
CA ARG A 504 10.29 -28.92 2.93
C ARG A 504 9.88 -28.63 1.49
N GLY A 505 9.42 -27.42 1.19
CA GLY A 505 8.96 -27.03 -0.15
C GLY A 505 7.69 -27.74 -0.61
N ILE A 506 6.94 -28.37 0.30
CA ILE A 506 5.71 -29.13 -0.02
C ILE A 506 4.54 -28.15 -0.22
N MET A 507 4.39 -27.21 0.71
CA MET A 507 3.46 -26.08 0.57
C MET A 507 4.24 -24.77 0.46
N THR A 508 3.75 -23.85 -0.35
CA THR A 508 4.33 -22.52 -0.57
C THR A 508 3.32 -21.44 -0.19
N GLY A 509 3.75 -20.19 -0.01
CA GLY A 509 2.84 -19.06 0.19
C GLY A 509 1.85 -18.86 -0.97
N MET A 510 0.74 -18.19 -0.70
CA MET A 510 -0.21 -17.76 -1.74
C MET A 510 0.30 -16.52 -2.48
N ASP A 511 0.98 -15.66 -1.75
CA ASP A 511 1.75 -14.54 -2.29
C ASP A 511 3.05 -14.36 -1.48
N THR A 512 3.74 -13.26 -1.70
CA THR A 512 5.01 -12.91 -1.04
C THR A 512 4.89 -12.86 0.49
N PHE A 513 3.71 -12.50 1.01
CA PHE A 513 3.44 -12.15 2.40
C PHE A 513 2.31 -12.92 3.06
N LYS A 514 1.52 -13.68 2.32
CA LYS A 514 0.46 -14.50 2.90
C LYS A 514 0.70 -15.96 2.64
N PHE A 515 0.70 -16.75 3.72
CA PHE A 515 0.57 -18.20 3.59
C PHE A 515 -0.87 -18.60 3.30
N GLY A 516 -1.84 -17.85 3.82
CA GLY A 516 -3.28 -18.12 3.75
C GLY A 516 -3.71 -19.34 4.57
N PRO A 517 -3.39 -19.47 5.88
CA PRO A 517 -3.69 -20.68 6.65
C PRO A 517 -5.20 -20.98 6.75
N GLY A 518 -6.03 -19.93 6.76
CA GLY A 518 -7.49 -20.03 6.78
C GLY A 518 -8.16 -20.23 5.42
N GLU A 519 -7.42 -20.06 4.31
CA GLU A 519 -7.99 -20.17 2.97
C GLU A 519 -8.25 -21.63 2.59
N ASP A 520 -9.38 -21.87 1.90
CA ASP A 520 -9.75 -23.20 1.40
C ASP A 520 -8.86 -23.63 0.23
N LEU A 521 -8.51 -24.91 0.17
CA LEU A 521 -7.68 -25.47 -0.91
C LEU A 521 -8.51 -25.86 -2.12
N SER A 522 -7.99 -25.56 -3.31
CA SER A 522 -8.48 -26.16 -4.54
C SER A 522 -7.91 -27.57 -4.75
N ARG A 523 -8.60 -28.39 -5.55
CA ARG A 523 -8.13 -29.72 -5.96
C ARG A 523 -6.79 -29.66 -6.68
N ALA A 524 -6.57 -28.64 -7.53
CA ALA A 524 -5.28 -28.43 -8.20
C ALA A 524 -4.13 -28.15 -7.22
N GLN A 525 -4.38 -27.34 -6.19
CA GLN A 525 -3.39 -27.07 -5.16
C GLN A 525 -3.06 -28.35 -4.39
N PHE A 526 -4.06 -29.16 -4.03
CA PHE A 526 -3.82 -30.41 -3.33
C PHE A 526 -3.06 -31.45 -4.18
N ALA A 527 -3.37 -31.57 -5.48
CA ALA A 527 -2.58 -32.40 -6.39
C ALA A 527 -1.11 -31.95 -6.46
N THR A 528 -0.87 -30.64 -6.47
CA THR A 528 0.47 -30.04 -6.44
C THR A 528 1.24 -30.40 -5.17
N ILE A 529 0.55 -30.46 -4.02
CA ILE A 529 1.15 -30.85 -2.73
C ILE A 529 1.62 -32.31 -2.79
N LEU A 530 0.77 -33.24 -3.22
CA LEU A 530 1.13 -34.65 -3.34
C LEU A 530 2.29 -34.87 -4.34
N TYR A 531 2.27 -34.15 -5.46
CA TYR A 531 3.33 -34.19 -6.45
C TYR A 531 4.68 -33.71 -5.89
N ARG A 532 4.68 -32.66 -5.07
CA ARG A 532 5.90 -32.17 -4.38
C ARG A 532 6.39 -33.16 -3.35
N MET A 533 5.49 -33.80 -2.60
CA MET A 533 5.85 -34.90 -1.68
C MET A 533 6.51 -36.07 -2.41
N ALA A 534 6.12 -36.34 -3.67
CA ALA A 534 6.74 -37.36 -4.51
C ALA A 534 8.08 -36.92 -5.16
N GLY A 535 8.59 -35.73 -4.84
CA GLY A 535 9.83 -35.21 -5.40
C GLY A 535 9.69 -34.53 -6.76
N SER A 536 8.48 -34.13 -7.15
CA SER A 536 8.18 -33.44 -8.42
C SER A 536 8.70 -34.16 -9.67
N PRO A 537 8.34 -35.44 -9.89
CA PRO A 537 8.86 -36.24 -10.99
C PRO A 537 8.46 -35.69 -12.36
N SER A 538 9.39 -35.68 -13.32
CA SER A 538 9.13 -35.20 -14.68
C SER A 538 8.02 -35.99 -15.37
N VAL A 539 7.05 -35.27 -15.96
CA VAL A 539 5.92 -35.83 -16.71
C VAL A 539 5.77 -35.09 -18.03
N SER A 540 5.55 -35.83 -19.12
CA SER A 540 5.23 -35.23 -20.42
C SER A 540 3.75 -34.86 -20.49
N TYR A 541 3.46 -33.70 -21.10
CA TYR A 541 2.08 -33.28 -21.30
C TYR A 541 1.29 -34.28 -22.14
N SER A 542 0.08 -34.57 -21.70
CA SER A 542 -0.94 -35.28 -22.46
C SER A 542 -2.31 -34.73 -22.09
N ASN A 543 -3.20 -34.61 -23.07
CA ASN A 543 -4.54 -34.05 -22.84
C ASN A 543 -5.47 -35.11 -22.22
N VAL A 544 -5.28 -35.41 -20.94
CA VAL A 544 -6.06 -36.40 -20.18
C VAL A 544 -7.42 -35.83 -19.75
N PHE A 545 -7.44 -34.56 -19.33
CA PHE A 545 -8.63 -33.85 -18.90
C PHE A 545 -8.82 -32.58 -19.75
N PRO A 546 -10.03 -32.31 -20.26
CA PRO A 546 -10.28 -31.16 -21.13
C PRO A 546 -10.12 -29.80 -20.43
N ASP A 547 -10.19 -29.78 -19.10
CA ASP A 547 -10.02 -28.60 -18.24
C ASP A 547 -8.61 -28.49 -17.62
N VAL A 548 -7.65 -29.29 -18.09
CA VAL A 548 -6.24 -29.24 -17.69
C VAL A 548 -5.37 -29.01 -18.93
N GLN A 549 -5.23 -27.75 -19.29
CA GLN A 549 -4.42 -27.31 -20.41
C GLN A 549 -2.93 -27.32 -20.06
N ASP A 550 -2.07 -27.35 -21.09
CA ASP A 550 -0.62 -27.29 -20.89
C ASP A 550 -0.16 -25.93 -20.31
N GLY A 551 0.98 -25.93 -19.62
CA GLY A 551 1.63 -24.71 -19.13
C GLY A 551 1.08 -24.14 -17.80
N TYR A 552 0.00 -24.68 -17.23
CA TYR A 552 -0.45 -24.30 -15.90
C TYR A 552 0.37 -24.97 -14.79
N PHE A 553 0.52 -24.31 -13.63
CA PHE A 553 1.33 -24.84 -12.50
C PHE A 553 0.88 -26.23 -12.00
N PHE A 554 -0.39 -26.56 -12.18
CA PHE A 554 -0.99 -27.82 -11.76
C PHE A 554 -1.00 -28.90 -12.85
N THR A 555 -0.57 -28.58 -14.08
CA THR A 555 -0.60 -29.52 -15.22
C THR A 555 0.19 -30.79 -14.91
N SER A 556 1.50 -30.68 -14.66
CA SER A 556 2.35 -31.82 -14.35
C SER A 556 1.90 -32.55 -13.06
N PRO A 557 1.56 -31.85 -11.96
CA PRO A 557 0.97 -32.50 -10.80
C PRO A 557 -0.25 -33.37 -11.08
N VAL A 558 -1.21 -32.86 -11.86
CA VAL A 558 -2.45 -33.59 -12.15
C VAL A 558 -2.17 -34.79 -13.06
N LEU A 559 -1.32 -34.63 -14.08
CA LEU A 559 -0.95 -35.73 -14.98
C LEU A 559 -0.14 -36.82 -14.27
N TRP A 560 0.77 -36.42 -13.38
CA TRP A 560 1.49 -37.36 -12.53
C TRP A 560 0.52 -38.12 -11.62
N ALA A 561 -0.34 -37.41 -10.91
CA ALA A 561 -1.28 -38.02 -9.97
C ALA A 561 -2.27 -38.94 -10.68
N TYR A 562 -2.69 -38.59 -11.90
CA TYR A 562 -3.54 -39.45 -12.72
C TYR A 562 -2.81 -40.71 -13.20
N SER A 563 -1.61 -40.57 -13.76
CA SER A 563 -0.84 -41.70 -14.28
C SER A 563 -0.46 -42.73 -13.20
N ASN A 564 -0.37 -42.29 -11.94
CA ASN A 564 -0.10 -43.14 -10.78
C ASN A 564 -1.37 -43.51 -10.00
N GLN A 565 -2.56 -43.29 -10.56
CA GLN A 565 -3.86 -43.65 -9.97
C GLN A 565 -4.16 -42.98 -8.61
N VAL A 566 -3.41 -41.94 -8.25
CA VAL A 566 -3.68 -41.11 -7.07
C VAL A 566 -4.96 -40.31 -7.29
N ILE A 567 -5.19 -39.81 -8.51
CA ILE A 567 -6.38 -39.06 -8.91
C ILE A 567 -7.07 -39.74 -10.10
N THR A 568 -8.40 -39.68 -10.17
CA THR A 568 -9.20 -40.31 -11.24
C THR A 568 -10.05 -39.32 -12.07
N GLY A 569 -10.25 -38.08 -11.61
CA GLY A 569 -11.19 -37.11 -12.22
C GLY A 569 -12.65 -37.34 -11.83
N TYR A 570 -13.55 -36.54 -12.40
CA TYR A 570 -15.00 -36.65 -12.25
C TYR A 570 -15.62 -37.51 -13.36
N GLU A 571 -16.86 -37.97 -13.13
CA GLU A 571 -17.60 -38.83 -14.09
C GLU A 571 -17.85 -38.16 -15.45
N ASN A 572 -17.92 -36.82 -15.48
CA ASN A 572 -18.07 -36.03 -16.71
C ASN A 572 -16.76 -35.91 -17.52
N GLY A 573 -15.66 -36.52 -17.05
CA GLY A 573 -14.36 -36.50 -17.69
C GLY A 573 -13.50 -35.27 -17.38
N THR A 574 -13.92 -34.39 -16.46
CA THR A 574 -13.11 -33.21 -16.04
C THR A 574 -12.34 -33.47 -14.74
N PHE A 575 -11.34 -32.64 -14.45
CA PHE A 575 -10.61 -32.70 -13.17
C PHE A 575 -11.21 -31.79 -12.09
N GLY A 576 -11.66 -30.60 -12.48
CA GLY A 576 -12.10 -29.52 -11.60
C GLY A 576 -10.95 -28.83 -10.86
N PRO A 577 -9.99 -28.18 -11.55
CA PRO A 577 -8.80 -27.61 -10.89
C PRO A 577 -9.12 -26.48 -9.90
N GLY A 578 -10.18 -25.71 -10.17
CA GLY A 578 -10.63 -24.61 -9.32
C GLY A 578 -11.56 -25.01 -8.18
N ASP A 579 -12.09 -26.24 -8.20
CA ASP A 579 -13.06 -26.66 -7.19
C ASP A 579 -12.38 -26.89 -5.85
N LEU A 580 -13.03 -26.46 -4.78
CA LEU A 580 -12.54 -26.64 -3.42
C LEU A 580 -12.58 -28.12 -3.03
N ILE A 581 -11.53 -28.58 -2.34
CA ILE A 581 -11.43 -29.97 -1.91
C ILE A 581 -12.08 -30.17 -0.54
N THR A 582 -12.99 -31.14 -0.45
CA THR A 582 -13.59 -31.55 0.82
C THR A 582 -12.62 -32.40 1.65
N ARG A 583 -12.81 -32.44 2.97
CA ARG A 583 -11.98 -33.24 3.88
C ARG A 583 -12.01 -34.74 3.54
N GLU A 584 -13.15 -35.27 3.12
CA GLU A 584 -13.25 -36.68 2.71
C GLU A 584 -12.57 -36.97 1.38
N GLN A 585 -12.60 -36.04 0.43
CA GLN A 585 -11.84 -36.17 -0.82
C GLN A 585 -10.34 -36.10 -0.55
N MET A 586 -9.90 -35.21 0.35
CA MET A 586 -8.51 -35.14 0.80
C MET A 586 -8.05 -36.48 1.39
N ALA A 587 -8.86 -37.10 2.25
CA ALA A 587 -8.56 -38.42 2.82
C ALA A 587 -8.44 -39.51 1.74
N VAL A 588 -9.34 -39.54 0.75
CA VAL A 588 -9.28 -40.50 -0.37
C VAL A 588 -8.00 -40.35 -1.18
N LEU A 589 -7.61 -39.12 -1.50
CA LEU A 589 -6.39 -38.86 -2.27
C LEU A 589 -5.12 -39.19 -1.47
N MET A 590 -5.10 -38.89 -0.17
CA MET A 590 -4.02 -39.32 0.74
C MET A 590 -3.91 -40.85 0.85
N TYR A 591 -5.05 -41.54 0.92
CA TYR A 591 -5.11 -43.00 0.98
C TYR A 591 -4.48 -43.62 -0.29
N ARG A 592 -4.89 -43.15 -1.47
CA ARG A 592 -4.32 -43.60 -2.75
C ARG A 592 -2.83 -43.25 -2.89
N TYR A 593 -2.42 -42.07 -2.40
CA TYR A 593 -1.01 -41.70 -2.36
C TYR A 593 -0.21 -42.66 -1.45
N ALA A 594 -0.77 -43.06 -0.30
CA ALA A 594 -0.15 -44.04 0.58
C ALA A 594 0.01 -45.41 -0.10
N GLU A 595 -1.01 -45.87 -0.83
CA GLU A 595 -0.94 -47.10 -1.63
C GLU A 595 0.12 -47.00 -2.73
N TYR A 596 0.18 -45.87 -3.44
CA TYR A 596 1.21 -45.60 -4.44
C TYR A 596 2.63 -45.70 -3.83
N CYS A 597 2.83 -45.17 -2.63
CA CYS A 597 4.10 -45.27 -1.91
C CYS A 597 4.36 -46.65 -1.28
N GLY A 598 3.42 -47.60 -1.36
CA GLY A 598 3.54 -48.91 -0.73
C GLY A 598 3.47 -48.88 0.79
N LEU A 599 2.81 -47.87 1.37
CA LEU A 599 2.70 -47.67 2.82
C LEU A 599 1.55 -48.48 3.43
N ASN A 600 1.60 -48.70 4.75
CA ASN A 600 0.54 -49.43 5.46
C ASN A 600 -0.77 -48.62 5.48
N THR A 601 -1.79 -49.13 4.79
CA THR A 601 -3.15 -48.56 4.75
C THR A 601 -4.17 -49.33 5.58
N GLN A 602 -3.75 -50.30 6.39
CA GLN A 602 -4.64 -51.18 7.16
C GLN A 602 -5.06 -50.61 8.52
N ASP A 603 -4.41 -49.53 8.96
CA ASP A 603 -4.72 -48.84 10.23
C ASP A 603 -6.10 -48.16 10.14
N SER A 604 -7.16 -48.88 10.49
CA SER A 604 -8.54 -48.39 10.39
C SER A 604 -9.19 -48.20 11.76
N SER A 605 -10.12 -47.26 11.84
CA SER A 605 -10.93 -47.02 13.05
C SER A 605 -12.41 -46.91 12.72
N ASN A 606 -13.23 -47.26 13.72
CA ASN A 606 -14.68 -47.10 13.64
C ASN A 606 -15.05 -45.62 13.80
N LEU A 607 -15.68 -45.05 12.77
CA LEU A 607 -16.05 -43.64 12.75
C LEU A 607 -17.24 -43.31 13.65
N ASN A 608 -17.97 -44.29 14.18
CA ASN A 608 -19.18 -44.06 14.99
C ASN A 608 -18.94 -43.27 16.28
N SER A 609 -17.67 -43.07 16.70
CA SER A 609 -17.31 -42.17 17.80
C SER A 609 -17.50 -40.69 17.45
N PHE A 610 -17.63 -40.34 16.16
CA PHE A 610 -17.86 -38.98 15.69
C PHE A 610 -19.35 -38.75 15.45
N PRO A 611 -19.92 -37.62 15.91
CA PRO A 611 -21.35 -37.34 15.82
C PRO A 611 -21.86 -37.18 14.38
N ASP A 612 -20.96 -36.89 13.44
CA ASP A 612 -21.25 -36.67 12.03
C ASP A 612 -20.76 -37.80 11.11
N ALA A 613 -20.43 -38.98 11.66
CA ALA A 613 -20.01 -40.16 10.90
C ALA A 613 -21.00 -40.55 9.78
N GLY A 614 -22.30 -40.31 10.00
CA GLY A 614 -23.34 -40.54 9.00
C GLY A 614 -23.26 -39.64 7.75
N LYS A 615 -22.46 -38.56 7.79
CA LYS A 615 -22.22 -37.67 6.64
C LYS A 615 -21.07 -38.12 5.74
N VAL A 616 -20.33 -39.17 6.13
CA VAL A 616 -19.22 -39.72 5.32
C VAL A 616 -19.79 -40.43 4.10
N SER A 617 -19.42 -39.95 2.92
CA SER A 617 -19.89 -40.51 1.65
C SER A 617 -19.42 -41.95 1.45
N GLY A 618 -20.21 -42.76 0.74
CA GLY A 618 -19.89 -44.18 0.53
C GLY A 618 -18.51 -44.43 -0.07
N PHE A 619 -18.09 -43.60 -1.03
CA PHE A 619 -16.80 -43.70 -1.71
C PHE A 619 -15.59 -43.35 -0.81
N SER A 620 -15.82 -42.62 0.29
CA SER A 620 -14.76 -42.11 1.17
C SER A 620 -14.65 -42.89 2.48
N LYS A 621 -15.59 -43.79 2.80
CA LYS A 621 -15.65 -44.50 4.08
C LYS A 621 -14.36 -45.21 4.46
N GLU A 622 -13.78 -45.98 3.54
CA GLU A 622 -12.53 -46.71 3.79
C GLU A 622 -11.37 -45.76 4.07
N ALA A 623 -11.16 -44.78 3.19
CA ALA A 623 -10.11 -43.79 3.35
C ALA A 623 -10.28 -42.92 4.62
N MET A 624 -11.51 -42.59 5.00
CA MET A 624 -11.80 -41.85 6.23
C MET A 624 -11.53 -42.70 7.47
N SER A 625 -11.97 -43.97 7.47
CA SER A 625 -11.66 -44.93 8.53
C SER A 625 -10.17 -45.12 8.69
N TRP A 626 -9.42 -45.21 7.58
CA TRP A 626 -7.97 -45.26 7.60
C TRP A 626 -7.36 -43.96 8.12
N ALA A 627 -7.76 -42.80 7.61
CA ALA A 627 -7.17 -41.52 8.01
C ALA A 627 -7.35 -41.24 9.52
N VAL A 628 -8.47 -41.69 10.10
CA VAL A 628 -8.71 -41.65 11.55
C VAL A 628 -7.88 -42.68 12.29
N GLY A 629 -7.87 -43.95 11.85
CA GLY A 629 -7.10 -45.02 12.49
C GLY A 629 -5.59 -44.78 12.45
N ALA A 630 -5.13 -44.18 11.36
CA ALA A 630 -3.76 -43.73 11.19
C ALA A 630 -3.43 -42.46 12.00
N GLY A 631 -4.42 -41.77 12.60
CA GLY A 631 -4.22 -40.57 13.41
C GLY A 631 -3.95 -39.29 12.59
N LEU A 632 -4.17 -39.34 11.28
CA LEU A 632 -4.01 -38.19 10.37
C LEU A 632 -5.13 -37.18 10.62
N ILE A 633 -6.36 -37.68 10.72
CA ILE A 633 -7.57 -36.92 11.06
C ILE A 633 -7.99 -37.31 12.48
N GLN A 634 -8.07 -36.32 13.37
CA GLN A 634 -8.44 -36.53 14.79
C GLN A 634 -9.78 -35.89 15.16
N GLY A 635 -10.49 -35.34 14.17
CA GLY A 635 -11.66 -34.51 14.35
C GLY A 635 -11.34 -33.05 14.67
N ASP A 636 -12.33 -32.19 14.48
CA ASP A 636 -12.33 -30.78 14.82
C ASP A 636 -13.52 -30.54 15.76
N GLN A 637 -13.23 -30.14 17.00
CA GLN A 637 -14.22 -30.05 18.09
C GLN A 637 -15.09 -31.31 18.24
N GLY A 638 -14.51 -32.48 17.97
CA GLY A 638 -15.18 -33.78 18.06
C GLY A 638 -15.93 -34.24 16.81
N ALA A 639 -15.96 -33.47 15.72
CA ALA A 639 -16.60 -33.83 14.44
C ALA A 639 -15.57 -34.11 13.32
N LEU A 640 -15.90 -34.94 12.33
CA LEU A 640 -15.05 -35.22 11.16
C LEU A 640 -15.10 -34.11 10.10
N ASN A 641 -16.27 -33.49 9.96
CA ASN A 641 -16.66 -32.54 8.93
C ASN A 641 -16.37 -33.04 7.49
N PRO A 642 -16.82 -34.24 7.09
CA PRO A 642 -16.33 -34.91 5.88
C PRO A 642 -16.60 -34.14 4.59
N GLN A 643 -17.74 -33.44 4.52
CA GLN A 643 -18.18 -32.68 3.35
C GLN A 643 -17.75 -31.20 3.39
N GLY A 644 -17.17 -30.73 4.51
CA GLY A 644 -16.63 -29.38 4.60
C GLY A 644 -15.32 -29.26 3.81
N ASN A 645 -15.06 -28.05 3.29
CA ASN A 645 -13.80 -27.75 2.62
C ASN A 645 -12.63 -27.84 3.61
N ALA A 646 -11.47 -28.23 3.09
CA ALA A 646 -10.25 -28.28 3.86
C ALA A 646 -9.43 -27.00 3.63
N SER A 647 -9.22 -26.24 4.70
CA SER A 647 -8.29 -25.11 4.67
C SER A 647 -6.83 -25.57 4.53
N ARG A 648 -5.97 -24.63 4.12
CA ARG A 648 -4.53 -24.85 3.98
C ARG A 648 -3.87 -25.28 5.30
N ALA A 649 -4.28 -24.73 6.45
CA ALA A 649 -3.80 -25.15 7.77
C ALA A 649 -4.20 -26.60 8.11
N HIS A 650 -5.42 -27.01 7.78
CA HIS A 650 -5.86 -28.40 7.96
C HIS A 650 -5.03 -29.36 7.11
N CYS A 651 -4.77 -29.00 5.85
CA CYS A 651 -3.91 -29.79 4.97
C CYS A 651 -2.49 -29.89 5.50
N ALA A 652 -1.86 -28.78 5.89
CA ALA A 652 -0.51 -28.78 6.46
C ALA A 652 -0.41 -29.72 7.67
N THR A 653 -1.45 -29.75 8.51
CA THR A 653 -1.54 -30.63 9.68
C THR A 653 -1.63 -32.10 9.28
N ILE A 654 -2.51 -32.45 8.33
CA ILE A 654 -2.69 -33.83 7.84
C ILE A 654 -1.41 -34.34 7.16
N ILE A 655 -0.78 -33.52 6.31
CA ILE A 655 0.49 -33.87 5.64
C ILE A 655 1.61 -34.08 6.65
N THR A 656 1.76 -33.17 7.63
CA THR A 656 2.79 -33.31 8.66
C THR A 656 2.63 -34.61 9.45
N ARG A 657 1.40 -34.92 9.89
CA ARG A 657 1.09 -36.18 10.60
C ARG A 657 1.36 -37.41 9.74
N PHE A 658 1.00 -37.33 8.45
CA PHE A 658 1.26 -38.41 7.50
C PHE A 658 2.76 -38.69 7.36
N MET A 659 3.55 -37.66 7.10
CA MET A 659 5.00 -37.80 6.96
C MET A 659 5.65 -38.30 8.26
N GLN A 660 5.24 -37.77 9.41
CA GLN A 660 5.74 -38.23 10.71
C GLN A 660 5.39 -39.71 10.99
N LYS A 661 4.17 -40.13 10.66
CA LYS A 661 3.73 -41.52 10.87
C LYS A 661 4.53 -42.51 10.02
N TYR A 662 4.85 -42.16 8.79
CA TYR A 662 5.54 -43.05 7.85
C TYR A 662 7.05 -42.77 7.71
N GLY A 663 7.59 -41.82 8.46
CA GLY A 663 9.03 -41.50 8.48
C GLY A 663 9.56 -40.90 7.17
N LEU A 664 8.75 -40.03 6.53
CA LEU A 664 9.05 -39.38 5.25
C LEU A 664 9.68 -37.99 5.39
#